data_AF-A0AAI9FUZ9-F1
#
_entry.id   AF-A0AAI9FUZ9-F1
#
_cell.length_a   1.000
_cell.length_b   1.000
_cell.length_c   1.000
_cell.angle_alpha   90.00
_cell.angle_beta   90.00
_cell.angle_gamma   90.00
#
_symmetry.space_group_name_H-M   'P 1'
#
loop_
_entity.id
_entity.type
_entity.pdbx_description
1 polymer ?
#
loop_
_entity_poly.entity_id
_entity_poly.type
_entity_poly.pdbx_seq_one_letter_code
_entity_poly.pdbx_strand_id
1 'polypeptide(L)'
;MSLRQSLFPWLRALFRALPLPQAQRDRLRTRLLARHGDWVPPPPKGQQDEGGTRASAQLRWRADEPAIGHVPWREGALPSPMPATLVAFYLPQFHTFPENDAWWGKGFTEWRNVTRALPQFEGHIQPRLPADLGFYDLRNPQVMRDQARLAAEYGIGAFCFYYYWFSGRTLMEDPLRQWLADDSIELPFCLCWANENWARRWDGRDEDILIGQQHSAEDDLAFIAHIGPYLRDHRALKVEGRPMLLVYRPHLLPDARATAERWRRWCRDNGVGEIHLAYVQGFERPDPRDIGFDAAVEFPPNMSNPRSLSAQQWLLNPAFNGDVRDWRELAAEIAARSLPDYPLYPGVNPGWDNEARRSGRGRVYLHASPRGYRDWLHTTIHERLAPAPATQRMVFINAWNEWAEGAVLEPDARLGHAWLQATRDALFPASALLQKPAVHLHAWYLETLPDVLTALREAALDWTIVVTTPAHQAEPVRQALVAHGLEGEVVAVDNHGRDILPFLEVAEGLLQTGHDVVLKLHTKRSTHRADGDQWRQELLQRLVQGGRAARIHAAFQADPGLGMVVAEGHLLPVDDFVGGNGPTLARLQARLGLETPVGAGRFGAGSMGWWRLQALRPLLDAHMHRSAFEDEQGQIDGTLAHAIERVLGACCEHAGLRVTTAAACLGEAAPEAGSNEYAYARRS
;
A
#
# COMPACT_ATOMS: atom_id res chain seq x y z
N MET A 1 12.95 -31.85 -0.12
CA MET A 1 11.51 -31.89 0.26
C MET A 1 11.20 -33.29 0.76
N SER A 2 10.49 -33.43 1.89
CA SER A 2 10.06 -34.75 2.38
C SER A 2 8.87 -35.28 1.56
N LEU A 3 8.64 -36.61 1.55
CA LEU A 3 7.47 -37.21 0.91
C LEU A 3 6.16 -36.55 1.38
N ARG A 4 6.07 -36.22 2.67
CA ARG A 4 4.93 -35.54 3.29
C ARG A 4 4.70 -34.14 2.70
N GLN A 5 5.77 -33.36 2.51
CA GLN A 5 5.71 -32.04 1.89
C GLN A 5 5.32 -32.10 0.41
N SER A 6 5.77 -33.13 -0.31
CA SER A 6 5.38 -33.35 -1.71
C SER A 6 3.92 -33.77 -1.88
N LEU A 7 3.34 -34.46 -0.88
CA LEU A 7 1.92 -34.87 -0.87
C LEU A 7 0.97 -33.74 -0.42
N PHE A 8 1.47 -32.75 0.31
CA PHE A 8 0.64 -31.68 0.88
C PHE A 8 -0.19 -30.90 -0.16
N PRO A 9 0.32 -30.52 -1.35
CA PRO A 9 -0.50 -29.84 -2.37
C PRO A 9 -1.72 -30.66 -2.81
N TRP A 10 -1.54 -31.97 -2.99
CA TRP A 10 -2.64 -32.89 -3.33
C TRP A 10 -3.65 -33.01 -2.20
N LEU A 11 -3.19 -33.18 -0.96
CA LEU A 11 -4.08 -33.22 0.22
C LEU A 11 -4.85 -31.91 0.39
N ARG A 12 -4.20 -30.77 0.15
CA ARG A 12 -4.83 -29.45 0.19
C ARG A 12 -5.89 -29.30 -0.90
N ALA A 13 -5.63 -29.76 -2.12
CA ALA A 13 -6.60 -29.73 -3.21
C ALA A 13 -7.80 -30.61 -2.90
N LEU A 14 -7.57 -31.84 -2.44
CA LEU A 14 -8.64 -32.76 -2.00
C LEU A 14 -9.47 -32.15 -0.87
N PHE A 15 -8.82 -31.59 0.15
CA PHE A 15 -9.50 -30.93 1.27
C PHE A 15 -10.36 -29.73 0.83
N ARG A 16 -9.90 -28.95 -0.15
CA ARG A 16 -10.68 -27.84 -0.74
C ARG A 16 -11.89 -28.33 -1.53
N ALA A 17 -11.79 -29.49 -2.17
CA ALA A 17 -12.88 -30.08 -2.94
C ALA A 17 -13.97 -30.73 -2.07
N LEU A 18 -13.72 -30.97 -0.77
CA LEU A 18 -14.73 -31.53 0.13
C LEU A 18 -15.92 -30.56 0.31
N PRO A 19 -17.17 -31.05 0.20
CA PRO A 19 -18.39 -30.25 0.33
C PRO A 19 -18.73 -29.98 1.81
N LEU A 20 -17.81 -29.34 2.53
CA LEU A 20 -17.98 -28.98 3.93
C LEU A 20 -18.43 -27.53 4.07
N PRO A 21 -19.33 -27.22 5.01
CA PRO A 21 -19.59 -25.85 5.45
C PRO A 21 -18.28 -25.15 5.84
N GLN A 22 -18.17 -23.85 5.56
CA GLN A 22 -16.92 -23.10 5.75
C GLN A 22 -16.41 -23.16 7.19
N ALA A 23 -17.29 -23.02 8.18
CA ALA A 23 -16.95 -23.14 9.60
C ALA A 23 -16.36 -24.52 9.96
N GLN A 24 -16.86 -25.61 9.37
CA GLN A 24 -16.32 -26.95 9.58
C GLN A 24 -14.95 -27.11 8.92
N ARG A 25 -14.79 -26.56 7.72
CA ARG A 25 -13.52 -26.54 6.99
C ARG A 25 -12.44 -25.80 7.78
N ASP A 26 -12.76 -24.64 8.34
CA ASP A 26 -11.82 -23.87 9.15
C ASP A 26 -11.40 -24.62 10.42
N ARG A 27 -12.35 -25.23 11.14
CA ARG A 27 -12.05 -26.06 12.32
C ARG A 27 -11.12 -27.23 11.99
N LEU A 28 -11.40 -27.97 10.92
CA LEU A 28 -10.57 -29.10 10.49
C LEU A 28 -9.18 -28.65 10.07
N ARG A 29 -9.09 -27.55 9.30
CA ARG A 29 -7.82 -26.95 8.89
C ARG A 29 -6.98 -26.57 10.11
N THR A 30 -7.56 -25.87 11.09
CA THR A 30 -6.85 -25.46 12.30
C THR A 30 -6.33 -26.66 13.08
N ARG A 31 -7.16 -27.69 13.30
CA ARG A 31 -6.73 -28.93 13.97
C ARG A 31 -5.62 -29.66 13.22
N LEU A 32 -5.72 -29.73 11.89
CA LEU A 32 -4.74 -30.42 11.05
C LEU A 32 -3.41 -29.67 11.04
N LEU A 33 -3.42 -28.35 10.89
CA LEU A 33 -2.20 -27.53 10.91
C LEU A 33 -1.54 -27.50 12.30
N ALA A 34 -2.32 -27.58 13.38
CA ALA A 34 -1.78 -27.70 14.73
C ALA A 34 -1.01 -29.02 14.93
N ARG A 35 -1.47 -30.12 14.33
CA ARG A 35 -0.84 -31.45 14.46
C ARG A 35 0.22 -31.77 13.39
N HIS A 36 0.04 -31.25 12.18
CA HIS A 36 0.81 -31.62 10.99
C HIS A 36 1.32 -30.40 10.22
N GLY A 37 1.57 -29.29 10.91
CA GLY A 37 2.10 -28.07 10.30
C GLY A 37 3.46 -28.27 9.62
N ASP A 38 4.23 -29.29 10.01
CA ASP A 38 5.49 -29.71 9.38
C ASP A 38 5.31 -30.28 7.96
N TRP A 39 4.08 -30.64 7.57
CA TRP A 39 3.75 -31.11 6.22
C TRP A 39 3.62 -29.95 5.24
N VAL A 40 3.39 -28.73 5.73
CA VAL A 40 3.33 -27.54 4.89
C VAL A 40 4.73 -27.32 4.29
N PRO A 41 4.87 -27.31 2.95
CA PRO A 41 6.17 -27.05 2.33
C PRO A 41 6.66 -25.64 2.68
N PRO A 42 7.97 -25.43 2.84
CA PRO A 42 8.51 -24.09 3.04
C PRO A 42 8.18 -23.21 1.82
N PRO A 43 8.13 -21.89 2.00
CA PRO A 43 7.99 -20.98 0.88
C PRO A 43 9.13 -21.18 -0.14
N PRO A 44 8.87 -20.97 -1.45
CA PRO A 44 9.93 -20.99 -2.45
C PRO A 44 11.07 -20.02 -2.08
N LYS A 45 12.31 -20.39 -2.38
CA LYS A 45 13.45 -19.48 -2.19
C LYS A 45 13.51 -18.46 -3.33
N GLY A 46 13.85 -17.22 -2.97
CA GLY A 46 14.09 -16.16 -3.95
C GLY A 46 15.39 -16.33 -4.73
N GLN A 47 15.57 -15.45 -5.70
CA GLN A 47 16.70 -15.38 -6.62
C GLN A 47 17.96 -14.81 -5.94
N GLN A 48 19.13 -15.18 -6.45
CA GLN A 48 20.44 -14.71 -5.99
C GLN A 48 21.33 -14.48 -7.22
N ASP A 49 22.27 -13.53 -7.13
CA ASP A 49 23.23 -13.28 -8.19
C ASP A 49 24.17 -14.49 -8.39
N GLU A 50 24.41 -14.87 -9.65
CA GLU A 50 25.39 -15.89 -10.03
C GLU A 50 26.82 -15.35 -9.78
N GLY A 51 27.43 -15.70 -8.65
CA GLY A 51 28.79 -15.26 -8.31
C GLY A 51 29.07 -15.08 -6.80
N GLY A 52 28.07 -15.27 -5.94
CA GLY A 52 28.27 -15.36 -4.48
C GLY A 52 28.78 -14.09 -3.78
N THR A 53 28.92 -12.98 -4.51
CA THR A 53 29.36 -11.69 -3.98
C THR A 53 28.24 -10.66 -4.08
N ARG A 54 28.14 -9.79 -3.07
CA ARG A 54 27.20 -8.64 -2.92
C ARG A 54 27.35 -7.56 -4.01
N ALA A 55 27.81 -7.91 -5.21
CA ALA A 55 28.38 -6.97 -6.17
C ALA A 55 27.34 -6.04 -6.83
N SER A 56 26.04 -6.30 -6.71
CA SER A 56 25.02 -5.53 -7.45
C SER A 56 23.86 -4.97 -6.63
N ALA A 57 23.53 -5.54 -5.47
CA ALA A 57 22.44 -5.07 -4.64
C ALA A 57 22.93 -4.02 -3.63
N GLN A 58 22.93 -2.75 -4.06
CA GLN A 58 23.20 -1.63 -3.15
C GLN A 58 21.86 -1.10 -2.64
N LEU A 59 21.62 -1.24 -1.34
CA LEU A 59 20.64 -0.39 -0.65
C LEU A 59 21.18 1.03 -0.69
N ARG A 60 20.69 1.83 -1.65
CA ARG A 60 21.15 3.21 -1.85
C ARG A 60 20.36 4.25 -1.07
N TRP A 61 19.32 3.84 -0.36
CA TRP A 61 18.42 4.74 0.35
C TRP A 61 18.57 4.62 1.86
N ARG A 62 18.27 5.74 2.53
CA ARG A 62 18.14 5.78 3.99
C ARG A 62 16.70 5.45 4.37
N ALA A 63 16.50 4.83 5.54
CA ALA A 63 15.16 4.45 6.00
C ALA A 63 14.27 5.65 6.37
N ASP A 64 14.87 6.82 6.60
CA ASP A 64 14.23 8.11 6.87
C ASP A 64 14.11 9.01 5.63
N GLU A 65 14.48 8.52 4.45
CA GLU A 65 14.38 9.29 3.20
C GLU A 65 12.96 9.26 2.65
N PRO A 66 12.35 10.42 2.33
CA PRO A 66 11.08 10.46 1.61
C PRO A 66 11.17 9.76 0.25
N ALA A 67 10.15 8.97 -0.08
CA ALA A 67 10.00 8.34 -1.38
C ALA A 67 9.06 9.15 -2.30
N ILE A 68 9.03 8.80 -3.59
CA ILE A 68 8.00 9.27 -4.52
C ILE A 68 6.63 8.88 -3.94
N GLY A 69 5.72 9.85 -3.84
CA GLY A 69 4.43 9.70 -3.17
C GLY A 69 4.41 10.09 -1.69
N HIS A 70 5.52 10.63 -1.15
CA HIS A 70 5.50 11.26 0.17
C HIS A 70 4.52 12.44 0.21
N VAL A 71 3.62 12.42 1.19
CA VAL A 71 2.62 13.48 1.41
C VAL A 71 2.94 14.20 2.72
N PRO A 72 3.26 15.51 2.71
CA PRO A 72 3.39 16.26 3.96
C PRO A 72 2.02 16.42 4.64
N TRP A 73 2.00 16.70 5.95
CA TRP A 73 0.75 17.06 6.63
C TRP A 73 0.07 18.24 5.93
N ARG A 74 -1.25 18.12 5.75
CA ARG A 74 -2.13 19.14 5.20
C ARG A 74 -3.51 19.02 5.83
N GLU A 75 -4.02 20.15 6.29
CA GLU A 75 -5.41 20.27 6.69
C GLU A 75 -6.33 19.98 5.50
N GLY A 76 -7.44 19.28 5.76
CA GLY A 76 -8.41 18.93 4.73
C GLY A 76 -9.78 18.65 5.32
N ALA A 77 -10.82 18.89 4.52
CA ALA A 77 -12.20 18.66 4.94
C ALA A 77 -12.55 17.16 4.92
N LEU A 78 -13.54 16.79 5.74
CA LEU A 78 -14.21 15.50 5.71
C LEU A 78 -15.61 15.66 5.09
N PRO A 79 -16.17 14.62 4.45
CA PRO A 79 -17.55 14.67 3.98
C PRO A 79 -18.52 14.77 5.17
N SER A 80 -19.62 15.49 4.97
CA SER A 80 -20.71 15.59 5.93
C SER A 80 -22.05 15.36 5.21
N PRO A 81 -22.83 14.32 5.56
CA PRO A 81 -22.53 13.32 6.59
C PRO A 81 -21.40 12.36 6.19
N MET A 82 -20.75 11.74 7.18
CA MET A 82 -19.77 10.66 6.95
C MET A 82 -20.46 9.43 6.34
N PRO A 83 -19.88 8.77 5.32
CA PRO A 83 -20.51 7.63 4.65
C PRO A 83 -20.46 6.33 5.47
N ALA A 84 -19.49 6.22 6.37
CA ALA A 84 -19.30 5.11 7.32
C ALA A 84 -18.44 5.57 8.51
N THR A 85 -18.57 4.90 9.66
CA THR A 85 -17.63 5.05 10.78
C THR A 85 -16.40 4.18 10.54
N LEU A 86 -15.22 4.79 10.49
CA LEU A 86 -13.95 4.06 10.40
C LEU A 86 -13.40 3.76 11.80
N VAL A 87 -13.08 2.49 12.08
CA VAL A 87 -12.58 2.04 13.38
C VAL A 87 -11.21 1.41 13.22
N ALA A 88 -10.16 2.02 13.76
CA ALA A 88 -8.81 1.48 13.64
C ALA A 88 -8.44 0.64 14.86
N PHE A 89 -7.92 -0.58 14.65
CA PHE A 89 -7.33 -1.35 15.75
C PHE A 89 -6.12 -0.61 16.32
N TYR A 90 -5.98 -0.64 17.65
CA TYR A 90 -4.97 0.12 18.38
C TYR A 90 -4.20 -0.79 19.33
N LEU A 91 -2.88 -0.83 19.17
CA LEU A 91 -1.95 -1.57 20.01
C LEU A 91 -1.49 -0.69 21.18
N PRO A 92 -1.78 -1.05 22.45
CA PRO A 92 -1.34 -0.28 23.61
C PRO A 92 0.15 -0.50 23.95
N GLN A 93 0.87 -1.37 23.23
CA GLN A 93 2.27 -1.71 23.48
C GLN A 93 3.23 -0.77 22.76
N PHE A 94 3.54 0.36 23.41
CA PHE A 94 4.71 1.21 23.11
C PHE A 94 5.24 1.84 24.41
N HIS A 95 5.30 1.06 25.47
CA HIS A 95 5.82 1.47 26.77
C HIS A 95 6.40 0.26 27.51
N THR A 96 7.34 0.51 28.41
CA THR A 96 7.95 -0.55 29.22
C THR A 96 7.03 -0.93 30.38
N PHE A 97 6.95 -2.23 30.67
CA PHE A 97 6.31 -2.74 31.89
C PHE A 97 7.07 -3.98 32.42
N PRO A 98 6.94 -4.31 33.72
CA PRO A 98 7.83 -5.28 34.38
C PRO A 98 7.87 -6.66 33.71
N GLU A 99 6.74 -7.17 33.28
CA GLU A 99 6.61 -8.49 32.67
C GLU A 99 7.32 -8.54 31.30
N ASN A 100 7.10 -7.55 30.44
CA ASN A 100 7.79 -7.47 29.15
C ASN A 100 9.31 -7.33 29.33
N ASP A 101 9.76 -6.54 30.29
CA ASP A 101 11.17 -6.41 30.62
C ASP A 101 11.79 -7.73 31.09
N ALA A 102 11.04 -8.52 31.88
CA ALA A 102 11.46 -9.84 32.32
C ALA A 102 11.50 -10.86 31.17
N TRP A 103 10.59 -10.75 30.20
CA TRP A 103 10.47 -11.71 29.10
C TRP A 103 11.40 -11.42 27.91
N TRP A 104 11.61 -10.14 27.60
CA TRP A 104 12.26 -9.67 26.37
C TRP A 104 13.51 -8.82 26.63
N GLY A 105 13.86 -8.63 27.90
CA GLY A 105 15.01 -7.88 28.37
C GLY A 105 14.68 -6.41 28.66
N LYS A 106 15.33 -5.86 29.68
CA LYS A 106 15.12 -4.50 30.20
C LYS A 106 14.91 -3.44 29.11
N GLY A 107 13.90 -2.60 29.30
CA GLY A 107 13.53 -1.51 28.41
C GLY A 107 12.87 -1.96 27.11
N PHE A 108 12.14 -3.08 27.11
CA PHE A 108 11.51 -3.58 25.90
C PHE A 108 10.24 -2.78 25.55
N THR A 109 10.15 -2.40 24.28
CA THR A 109 8.93 -1.90 23.60
C THR A 109 8.92 -2.44 22.17
N GLU A 110 7.80 -2.33 21.46
CA GLU A 110 7.74 -2.71 20.04
C GLU A 110 8.76 -1.96 19.17
N TRP A 111 9.18 -0.74 19.57
CA TRP A 111 10.24 -0.01 18.87
C TRP A 111 11.55 -0.78 18.77
N ARG A 112 11.85 -1.67 19.73
CA ARG A 112 13.03 -2.55 19.65
C ARG A 112 12.93 -3.54 18.49
N ASN A 113 11.73 -4.00 18.14
CA ASN A 113 11.52 -4.90 17.01
C ASN A 113 11.57 -4.12 15.68
N VAL A 114 10.93 -2.96 15.64
CA VAL A 114 10.91 -2.08 14.46
C VAL A 114 12.33 -1.66 14.05
N THR A 115 13.11 -1.13 15.00
CA THR A 115 14.42 -0.53 14.70
C THR A 115 15.51 -1.54 14.33
N ARG A 116 15.36 -2.82 14.71
CA ARG A 116 16.33 -3.87 14.36
C ARG A 116 16.03 -4.55 13.02
N ALA A 117 14.85 -4.32 12.45
CA ALA A 117 14.42 -4.97 11.22
C ALA A 117 15.32 -4.55 10.06
N LEU A 118 15.61 -5.47 9.15
CA LEU A 118 16.44 -5.25 7.97
C LEU A 118 15.71 -5.75 6.71
N PRO A 119 15.94 -5.12 5.54
CA PRO A 119 15.46 -5.63 4.28
C PRO A 119 15.99 -7.06 4.03
N GLN A 120 15.08 -7.96 3.67
CA GLN A 120 15.44 -9.35 3.36
C GLN A 120 15.66 -9.58 1.86
N PHE A 121 15.05 -8.74 1.01
CA PHE A 121 15.11 -8.78 -0.45
C PHE A 121 15.00 -7.37 -1.01
N GLU A 122 15.36 -7.18 -2.27
CA GLU A 122 15.32 -5.87 -2.93
C GLU A 122 13.89 -5.31 -2.97
N GLY A 123 13.75 -4.03 -2.59
CA GLY A 123 12.44 -3.38 -2.47
C GLY A 123 11.67 -3.70 -1.19
N HIS A 124 12.20 -4.56 -0.29
CA HIS A 124 11.62 -4.78 1.03
C HIS A 124 11.84 -3.57 1.93
N ILE A 125 10.75 -3.00 2.45
CA ILE A 125 10.74 -1.75 3.21
C ILE A 125 10.87 -2.04 4.72
N GLN A 126 12.11 -2.27 5.16
CA GLN A 126 12.48 -2.36 6.58
C GLN A 126 13.80 -1.63 6.84
N PRO A 127 14.03 -1.05 8.03
CA PRO A 127 13.01 -0.77 9.04
C PRO A 127 12.05 0.33 8.54
N ARG A 128 10.77 0.25 8.91
CA ARG A 128 9.80 1.34 8.71
C ARG A 128 9.84 2.27 9.92
N LEU A 129 10.21 3.53 9.72
CA LEU A 129 10.45 4.49 10.81
C LEU A 129 9.28 5.48 10.96
N PRO A 130 8.90 5.87 12.19
CA PRO A 130 7.87 6.89 12.41
C PRO A 130 8.32 8.28 11.93
N ALA A 131 7.37 9.10 11.49
CA ALA A 131 7.57 10.51 11.20
C ALA A 131 7.19 11.38 12.41
N ASP A 132 6.07 12.11 12.32
CA ASP A 132 5.66 13.20 13.21
C ASP A 132 5.57 12.83 14.70
N LEU A 133 5.10 11.62 15.01
CA LEU A 133 4.90 11.15 16.39
C LEU A 133 6.17 10.54 17.00
N GLY A 134 7.20 10.29 16.18
CA GLY A 134 8.48 9.72 16.61
C GLY A 134 8.38 8.36 17.32
N PHE A 135 9.44 8.00 18.04
CA PHE A 135 9.48 6.78 18.87
C PHE A 135 8.82 7.06 20.24
N TYR A 136 7.50 7.19 20.22
CA TYR A 136 6.74 7.63 21.39
C TYR A 136 6.68 6.59 22.54
N ASP A 137 6.32 7.08 23.72
CA ASP A 137 5.96 6.29 24.90
C ASP A 137 4.50 6.55 25.27
N LEU A 138 3.66 5.50 25.28
CA LEU A 138 2.22 5.65 25.56
C LEU A 138 1.87 5.95 27.02
N ARG A 139 2.87 6.07 27.91
CA ARG A 139 2.69 6.66 29.25
C ARG A 139 2.71 8.18 29.24
N ASN A 140 2.98 8.79 28.09
CA ASN A 140 2.81 10.23 27.90
C ASN A 140 1.42 10.51 27.34
N PRO A 141 0.49 11.10 28.12
CA PRO A 141 -0.87 11.39 27.65
C PRO A 141 -0.92 12.27 26.39
N GLN A 142 0.09 13.13 26.19
CA GLN A 142 0.16 14.00 25.02
C GLN A 142 0.17 13.20 23.70
N VAL A 143 0.83 12.04 23.69
CA VAL A 143 0.91 11.17 22.51
C VAL A 143 -0.48 10.72 22.09
N MET A 144 -1.30 10.27 23.05
CA MET A 144 -2.66 9.81 22.75
C MET A 144 -3.58 10.95 22.33
N ARG A 145 -3.42 12.16 22.86
CA ARG A 145 -4.14 13.36 22.37
C ARG A 145 -3.78 13.66 20.92
N ASP A 146 -2.48 13.65 20.59
CA ASP A 146 -2.01 13.92 19.24
C ASP A 146 -2.46 12.85 18.25
N GLN A 147 -2.42 11.57 18.64
CA GLN A 147 -2.96 10.45 17.86
C GLN A 147 -4.47 10.58 17.65
N ALA A 148 -5.24 10.89 18.71
CA ALA A 148 -6.69 11.04 18.62
C ALA A 148 -7.09 12.19 17.69
N ARG A 149 -6.42 13.35 17.84
CA ARG A 149 -6.63 14.51 16.96
C ARG A 149 -6.29 14.17 15.51
N LEU A 150 -5.14 13.56 15.27
CA LEU A 150 -4.70 13.20 13.92
C LEU A 150 -5.64 12.17 13.27
N ALA A 151 -6.06 11.16 14.02
CA ALA A 151 -7.02 10.17 13.57
C ALA A 151 -8.35 10.82 13.17
N ALA A 152 -8.90 11.69 14.03
CA ALA A 152 -10.13 12.42 13.75
C ALA A 152 -10.01 13.33 12.50
N GLU A 153 -8.89 14.02 12.32
CA GLU A 153 -8.63 14.91 11.17
C GLU A 153 -8.69 14.18 9.81
N TYR A 154 -8.39 12.87 9.81
CA TYR A 154 -8.41 12.04 8.60
C TYR A 154 -9.62 11.09 8.55
N GLY A 155 -10.61 11.30 9.42
CA GLY A 155 -11.90 10.62 9.38
C GLY A 155 -11.94 9.26 10.06
N ILE A 156 -10.94 8.91 10.87
CA ILE A 156 -11.05 7.79 11.82
C ILE A 156 -12.03 8.21 12.90
N GLY A 157 -13.11 7.44 13.04
CA GLY A 157 -14.21 7.72 13.95
C GLY A 157 -14.08 7.03 15.31
N ALA A 158 -13.23 6.01 15.44
CA ALA A 158 -12.94 5.38 16.73
C ALA A 158 -11.65 4.57 16.71
N PHE A 159 -11.10 4.31 17.91
CA PHE A 159 -10.09 3.27 18.13
C PHE A 159 -10.67 2.00 18.75
N CYS A 160 -10.21 0.85 18.28
CA CYS A 160 -10.48 -0.45 18.90
C CYS A 160 -9.22 -0.92 19.64
N PHE A 161 -9.16 -0.67 20.95
CA PHE A 161 -8.00 -1.02 21.76
C PHE A 161 -7.94 -2.53 21.99
N TYR A 162 -6.78 -3.13 21.72
CA TYR A 162 -6.52 -4.46 22.25
C TYR A 162 -6.48 -4.41 23.77
N TYR A 163 -7.22 -5.32 24.39
CA TYR A 163 -7.34 -5.42 25.83
C TYR A 163 -6.82 -6.77 26.30
N TYR A 164 -5.90 -6.75 27.26
CA TYR A 164 -5.15 -7.92 27.72
C TYR A 164 -5.46 -8.23 29.18
N TRP A 165 -6.46 -9.08 29.37
CA TRP A 165 -6.88 -9.64 30.65
C TRP A 165 -6.55 -11.11 30.71
N PHE A 166 -5.88 -11.54 31.78
CA PHE A 166 -5.44 -12.91 32.04
C PHE A 166 -5.89 -13.38 33.43
N SER A 167 -7.20 -13.56 33.59
CA SER A 167 -7.81 -14.14 34.80
C SER A 167 -7.46 -13.42 36.10
N GLY A 168 -7.74 -12.12 36.16
CA GLY A 168 -7.46 -11.26 37.32
C GLY A 168 -6.22 -10.38 37.19
N ARG A 169 -5.43 -10.57 36.12
CA ARG A 169 -4.25 -9.75 35.83
C ARG A 169 -4.40 -9.04 34.49
N THR A 170 -4.24 -7.72 34.51
CA THR A 170 -4.20 -6.88 33.32
C THR A 170 -2.76 -6.60 32.90
N LEU A 171 -2.49 -6.61 31.60
CA LEU A 171 -1.23 -6.13 31.03
C LEU A 171 -1.50 -4.95 30.09
N MET A 172 -0.57 -3.99 30.02
CA MET A 172 -0.62 -2.85 29.10
C MET A 172 -1.89 -1.97 29.22
N GLU A 173 -2.51 -1.92 30.40
CA GLU A 173 -3.75 -1.16 30.62
C GLU A 173 -3.50 0.34 30.86
N ASP A 174 -2.28 0.73 31.24
CA ASP A 174 -1.95 2.11 31.61
C ASP A 174 -2.34 3.16 30.55
N PRO A 175 -2.10 2.95 29.23
CA PRO A 175 -2.56 3.89 28.22
C PRO A 175 -4.09 4.04 28.20
N LEU A 176 -4.83 2.95 28.34
CA LEU A 176 -6.29 3.00 28.33
C LEU A 176 -6.86 3.65 29.60
N ARG A 177 -6.23 3.45 30.78
CA ARG A 177 -6.58 4.17 32.01
C ARG A 177 -6.36 5.68 31.86
N GLN A 178 -5.25 6.07 31.24
CA GLN A 178 -4.94 7.48 30.94
C GLN A 178 -5.94 8.07 29.94
N TRP A 179 -6.31 7.34 28.89
CA TRP A 179 -7.34 7.74 27.94
C TRP A 179 -8.68 8.00 28.64
N LEU A 180 -9.08 7.09 29.53
CA LEU A 180 -10.33 7.22 30.29
C LEU A 180 -10.30 8.45 31.22
N ALA A 181 -9.16 8.73 31.85
CA ALA A 181 -8.99 9.84 32.78
C ALA A 181 -8.82 11.22 32.11
N ASP A 182 -8.67 11.28 30.79
CA ASP A 182 -8.42 12.50 30.04
C ASP A 182 -9.63 12.88 29.18
N ASP A 183 -10.44 13.80 29.68
CA ASP A 183 -11.63 14.31 28.97
C ASP A 183 -11.28 15.20 27.76
N SER A 184 -10.00 15.56 27.54
CA SER A 184 -9.61 16.28 26.30
C SER A 184 -9.58 15.38 25.07
N ILE A 185 -9.62 14.05 25.27
CA ILE A 185 -9.66 13.07 24.19
C ILE A 185 -11.12 12.69 23.94
N GLU A 186 -11.71 13.27 22.88
CA GLU A 186 -13.12 13.05 22.51
C GLU A 186 -13.32 11.89 21.52
N LEU A 187 -12.23 11.33 20.96
CA LEU A 187 -12.33 10.26 19.97
C LEU A 187 -12.98 9.01 20.60
N PRO A 188 -14.06 8.47 20.01
CA PRO A 188 -14.69 7.26 20.51
C PRO A 188 -13.77 6.04 20.53
N PHE A 189 -14.09 5.05 21.37
CA PHE A 189 -13.33 3.81 21.43
C PHE A 189 -14.17 2.58 21.79
N CYS A 190 -13.70 1.40 21.39
CA CYS A 190 -14.18 0.10 21.89
C CYS A 190 -13.01 -0.79 22.29
N LEU A 191 -13.30 -1.92 22.93
CA LEU A 191 -12.29 -2.89 23.36
C LEU A 191 -12.37 -4.17 22.54
N CYS A 192 -11.22 -4.74 22.22
CA CYS A 192 -11.07 -6.09 21.70
C CYS A 192 -10.27 -6.94 22.67
N TRP A 193 -10.94 -7.84 23.38
CA TRP A 193 -10.26 -8.76 24.30
C TRP A 193 -9.45 -9.80 23.54
N ALA A 194 -8.12 -9.69 23.62
CA ALA A 194 -7.16 -10.67 23.11
C ALA A 194 -7.14 -11.89 24.05
N ASN A 195 -8.20 -12.70 23.99
CA ASN A 195 -8.54 -13.74 24.95
C ASN A 195 -7.77 -15.07 24.79
N GLU A 196 -6.53 -15.00 24.31
CA GLU A 196 -5.64 -16.13 24.09
C GLU A 196 -4.44 -16.14 25.03
N ASN A 197 -3.78 -17.30 25.16
CA ASN A 197 -2.53 -17.40 25.92
C ASN A 197 -1.47 -16.48 25.33
N TRP A 198 -0.67 -15.82 26.18
CA TRP A 198 0.53 -15.15 25.71
C TRP A 198 1.68 -16.13 25.71
N ALA A 199 2.21 -16.48 24.53
CA ALA A 199 3.38 -17.34 24.38
C ALA A 199 4.63 -16.56 23.93
N ARG A 200 5.82 -17.07 24.27
CA ARG A 200 7.13 -16.47 23.93
C ARG A 200 7.44 -16.52 22.43
N ARG A 201 6.75 -17.36 21.66
CA ARG A 201 6.88 -17.35 20.19
C ARG A 201 5.66 -16.65 19.59
N TRP A 202 5.93 -15.63 18.78
CA TRP A 202 4.96 -14.90 17.96
C TRP A 202 4.27 -15.76 16.87
N ASP A 203 4.40 -17.10 16.93
CA ASP A 203 3.82 -18.05 15.98
C ASP A 203 2.57 -18.78 16.52
N GLY A 204 2.10 -18.42 17.72
CA GLY A 204 0.87 -18.95 18.31
C GLY A 204 0.93 -20.43 18.69
N ARG A 205 2.14 -20.99 18.86
CA ARG A 205 2.34 -22.38 19.32
C ARG A 205 2.55 -22.42 20.84
N ASP A 206 1.77 -23.26 21.53
CA ASP A 206 1.59 -23.34 22.99
C ASP A 206 2.79 -23.87 23.81
N GLU A 207 4.00 -24.00 23.26
CA GLU A 207 5.09 -24.72 23.95
C GLU A 207 5.86 -23.88 25.00
N ASP A 208 5.76 -22.54 24.96
CA ASP A 208 6.39 -21.62 25.94
C ASP A 208 5.42 -20.49 26.38
N ILE A 209 4.40 -20.81 27.18
CA ILE A 209 3.40 -19.85 27.69
C ILE A 209 4.05 -18.91 28.72
N LEU A 210 4.01 -17.59 28.47
CA LEU A 210 4.45 -16.52 29.38
C LEU A 210 3.37 -16.20 30.42
N ILE A 211 2.12 -16.12 29.99
CA ILE A 211 0.95 -16.03 30.86
C ILE A 211 -0.23 -16.79 30.24
N GLY A 212 -0.86 -17.64 31.04
CA GLY A 212 -1.98 -18.46 30.59
C GLY A 212 -3.31 -17.72 30.73
N GLN A 213 -4.22 -17.99 29.80
CA GLN A 213 -5.62 -17.58 29.87
C GLN A 213 -6.45 -18.76 30.39
N GLN A 214 -7.28 -18.51 31.41
CA GLN A 214 -8.25 -19.48 31.90
C GLN A 214 -9.65 -18.90 31.74
N HIS A 215 -10.56 -19.68 31.17
CA HIS A 215 -11.94 -19.25 30.93
C HIS A 215 -12.88 -19.99 31.87
N SER A 216 -13.57 -19.27 32.75
CA SER A 216 -14.60 -19.81 33.65
C SER A 216 -15.76 -18.82 33.81
N ALA A 217 -16.87 -19.28 34.38
CA ALA A 217 -18.01 -18.39 34.65
C ALA A 217 -17.66 -17.27 35.65
N GLU A 218 -16.78 -17.55 36.61
CA GLU A 218 -16.24 -16.58 37.55
C GLU A 218 -15.34 -15.56 36.84
N ASP A 219 -14.46 -16.01 35.95
CA ASP A 219 -13.59 -15.11 35.19
C ASP A 219 -14.39 -14.22 34.23
N ASP A 220 -15.42 -14.77 33.57
CA ASP A 220 -16.32 -13.98 32.72
C ASP A 220 -16.90 -12.79 33.47
N LEU A 221 -17.35 -13.02 34.72
CA LEU A 221 -17.92 -11.98 35.58
C LEU A 221 -16.86 -11.02 36.09
N ALA A 222 -15.67 -11.51 36.44
CA ALA A 222 -14.55 -10.66 36.85
C ALA A 222 -14.09 -9.73 35.71
N PHE A 223 -13.96 -10.27 34.50
CA PHE A 223 -13.59 -9.53 33.30
C PHE A 223 -14.59 -8.42 32.98
N ILE A 224 -15.89 -8.76 32.85
CA ILE A 224 -16.91 -7.76 32.49
C ILE A 224 -17.04 -6.67 33.58
N ALA A 225 -16.88 -7.06 34.85
CA ALA A 225 -16.89 -6.11 35.94
C ALA A 225 -15.71 -5.15 35.87
N HIS A 226 -14.53 -5.67 35.54
CA HIS A 226 -13.31 -4.88 35.40
C HIS A 226 -13.43 -3.87 34.25
N ILE A 227 -13.98 -4.27 33.10
CA ILE A 227 -14.13 -3.35 31.96
C ILE A 227 -15.40 -2.48 32.01
N GLY A 228 -16.26 -2.68 33.01
CA GLY A 228 -17.49 -1.92 33.20
C GLY A 228 -17.31 -0.39 33.14
N PRO A 229 -16.29 0.23 33.76
CA PRO A 229 -16.02 1.65 33.63
C PRO A 229 -15.82 2.11 32.17
N TYR A 230 -15.11 1.34 31.35
CA TYR A 230 -14.90 1.65 29.93
C TYR A 230 -16.21 1.57 29.13
N LEU A 231 -17.06 0.58 29.43
CA LEU A 231 -18.36 0.41 28.76
C LEU A 231 -19.36 1.52 29.12
N ARG A 232 -19.23 2.13 30.31
CA ARG A 232 -20.07 3.27 30.74
C ARG A 232 -19.57 4.61 30.24
N ASP A 233 -18.32 4.70 29.77
CA ASP A 233 -17.78 5.96 29.29
C ASP A 233 -18.63 6.53 28.15
N HIS A 234 -18.78 7.85 28.12
CA HIS A 234 -19.60 8.54 27.12
C HIS A 234 -19.03 8.37 25.70
N ARG A 235 -17.71 8.18 25.58
CA ARG A 235 -16.95 7.93 24.35
C ARG A 235 -16.92 6.45 23.94
N ALA A 236 -17.54 5.54 24.70
CA ALA A 236 -17.66 4.16 24.25
C ALA A 236 -18.41 4.12 22.91
N LEU A 237 -17.79 3.50 21.89
CA LEU A 237 -18.38 3.32 20.57
C LEU A 237 -19.65 2.48 20.70
N LYS A 238 -20.77 3.04 20.22
CA LYS A 238 -22.11 2.45 20.39
C LYS A 238 -22.74 2.09 19.06
N VAL A 239 -23.41 0.93 19.04
CA VAL A 239 -24.29 0.51 17.95
C VAL A 239 -25.72 0.54 18.48
N GLU A 240 -26.54 1.44 17.94
CA GLU A 240 -27.92 1.65 18.41
C GLU A 240 -27.98 1.92 19.93
N GLY A 241 -27.04 2.71 20.43
CA GLY A 241 -26.91 3.06 21.86
C GLY A 241 -26.21 2.02 22.74
N ARG A 242 -25.89 0.83 22.21
CA ARG A 242 -25.24 -0.27 22.95
C ARG A 242 -23.72 -0.20 22.82
N PRO A 243 -22.93 -0.07 23.91
CA PRO A 243 -21.48 -0.06 23.82
C PRO A 243 -20.94 -1.38 23.24
N MET A 244 -19.95 -1.25 22.37
CA MET A 244 -19.36 -2.36 21.63
C MET A 244 -18.22 -3.03 22.40
N LEU A 245 -18.23 -4.36 22.43
CA LEU A 245 -17.15 -5.19 22.95
C LEU A 245 -16.83 -6.31 21.96
N LEU A 246 -15.55 -6.42 21.59
CA LEU A 246 -15.04 -7.46 20.70
C LEU A 246 -14.34 -8.56 21.50
N VAL A 247 -14.48 -9.80 21.05
CA VAL A 247 -13.68 -10.95 21.50
C VAL A 247 -12.86 -11.49 20.34
N TYR A 248 -11.55 -11.69 20.55
CA TYR A 248 -10.65 -12.08 19.47
C TYR A 248 -10.87 -13.53 19.00
N ARG A 249 -11.07 -14.48 19.93
CA ARG A 249 -11.21 -15.92 19.66
C ARG A 249 -12.36 -16.53 20.47
N PRO A 250 -13.62 -16.42 20.02
CA PRO A 250 -14.77 -16.92 20.77
C PRO A 250 -14.73 -18.43 21.04
N HIS A 251 -14.06 -19.25 20.21
CA HIS A 251 -13.96 -20.70 20.46
C HIS A 251 -13.13 -21.09 21.68
N LEU A 252 -12.30 -20.19 22.22
CA LEU A 252 -11.58 -20.44 23.47
C LEU A 252 -12.49 -20.39 24.70
N LEU A 253 -13.67 -19.78 24.58
CA LEU A 253 -14.68 -19.78 25.63
C LEU A 253 -15.32 -21.18 25.72
N PRO A 254 -15.49 -21.76 26.92
CA PRO A 254 -16.13 -23.06 27.11
C PRO A 254 -17.54 -23.11 26.52
N ASP A 255 -18.30 -22.03 26.71
CA ASP A 255 -19.61 -21.79 26.10
C ASP A 255 -19.79 -20.28 25.88
N ALA A 256 -19.50 -19.83 24.66
CA ALA A 256 -19.58 -18.42 24.29
C ALA A 256 -20.98 -17.82 24.48
N ARG A 257 -22.06 -18.60 24.30
CA ARG A 257 -23.42 -18.11 24.49
C ARG A 257 -23.70 -17.88 25.98
N ALA A 258 -23.33 -18.83 26.82
CA ALA A 258 -23.50 -18.68 28.27
C ALA A 258 -22.64 -17.51 28.82
N THR A 259 -21.44 -17.29 28.27
CA THR A 259 -20.60 -16.13 28.59
C THR A 259 -21.29 -14.82 28.20
N ALA A 260 -21.79 -14.72 26.97
CA ALA A 260 -22.54 -13.55 26.50
C ALA A 260 -23.75 -13.21 27.40
N GLU A 261 -24.50 -14.23 27.83
CA GLU A 261 -25.64 -14.05 28.74
C GLU A 261 -25.22 -13.60 30.15
N ARG A 262 -24.09 -14.08 30.67
CA ARG A 262 -23.51 -13.58 31.93
C ARG A 262 -23.15 -12.10 31.82
N TRP A 263 -22.46 -11.71 30.75
CA TRP A 263 -22.07 -10.32 30.52
C TRP A 263 -23.27 -9.40 30.38
N ARG A 264 -24.25 -9.75 29.54
CA ARG A 264 -25.48 -8.94 29.37
C ARG A 264 -26.27 -8.77 30.66
N ARG A 265 -26.39 -9.82 31.50
CA ARG A 265 -27.01 -9.70 32.82
C ARG A 265 -26.24 -8.74 33.71
N TRP A 266 -24.93 -8.96 33.85
CA TRP A 266 -24.08 -8.10 34.66
C TRP A 266 -24.17 -6.63 34.23
N CYS A 267 -24.09 -6.35 32.92
CA CYS A 267 -24.17 -5.00 32.37
C CYS A 267 -25.51 -4.31 32.67
N ARG A 268 -26.64 -5.02 32.55
CA ARG A 268 -27.96 -4.49 32.94
C ARG A 268 -28.03 -4.17 34.42
N ASP A 269 -27.56 -5.09 35.26
CA ASP A 269 -27.63 -4.97 36.72
C ASP A 269 -26.68 -3.87 37.27
N ASN A 270 -25.67 -3.47 36.50
CA ASN A 270 -24.60 -2.54 36.92
C ASN A 270 -24.57 -1.24 36.11
N GLY A 271 -25.70 -0.84 35.52
CA GLY A 271 -25.89 0.49 34.92
C GLY A 271 -25.19 0.73 33.58
N VAL A 272 -24.72 -0.32 32.90
CA VAL A 272 -24.23 -0.24 31.51
C VAL A 272 -25.41 -0.33 30.53
N GLY A 273 -26.41 -1.15 30.85
CA GLY A 273 -27.52 -1.47 29.96
C GLY A 273 -27.21 -2.66 29.04
N GLU A 274 -27.72 -2.62 27.81
CA GLU A 274 -27.42 -3.63 26.79
C GLU A 274 -26.06 -3.37 26.12
N ILE A 275 -25.37 -4.43 25.71
CA ILE A 275 -24.07 -4.37 25.04
C ILE A 275 -24.14 -4.98 23.63
N HIS A 276 -23.30 -4.52 22.72
CA HIS A 276 -23.15 -5.07 21.38
C HIS A 276 -21.89 -5.95 21.32
N LEU A 277 -22.07 -7.26 21.24
CA LEU A 277 -20.98 -8.23 21.23
C LEU A 277 -20.58 -8.57 19.79
N ALA A 278 -19.31 -8.36 19.47
CA ALA A 278 -18.73 -8.72 18.19
C ALA A 278 -17.53 -9.66 18.38
N TYR A 279 -17.12 -10.34 17.33
CA TYR A 279 -15.89 -11.13 17.34
C TYR A 279 -15.05 -10.91 16.08
N VAL A 280 -13.75 -11.15 16.20
CA VAL A 280 -12.79 -10.96 15.11
C VAL A 280 -12.69 -12.24 14.26
N GLN A 281 -12.88 -12.15 12.95
CA GLN A 281 -12.73 -13.26 12.00
C GLN A 281 -11.25 -13.57 11.68
N GLY A 282 -10.42 -13.67 12.71
CA GLY A 282 -8.97 -13.92 12.57
C GLY A 282 -8.62 -15.39 12.31
N PHE A 283 -9.34 -16.33 12.91
CA PHE A 283 -9.04 -17.77 12.81
C PHE A 283 -10.25 -18.62 12.44
N GLU A 284 -11.44 -18.08 12.70
CA GLU A 284 -12.71 -18.77 12.65
C GLU A 284 -13.81 -17.81 12.22
N ARG A 285 -14.89 -18.39 11.68
CA ARG A 285 -16.03 -17.65 11.13
C ARG A 285 -17.37 -18.33 11.49
N PRO A 286 -17.67 -18.56 12.78
CA PRO A 286 -19.02 -18.98 13.15
C PRO A 286 -20.05 -17.90 12.79
N ASP A 287 -21.30 -18.28 12.59
CA ASP A 287 -22.38 -17.28 12.61
C ASP A 287 -22.42 -16.66 14.03
N PRO A 288 -22.36 -15.33 14.19
CA PRO A 288 -22.39 -14.70 15.51
C PRO A 288 -23.63 -15.11 16.32
N ARG A 289 -24.77 -15.34 15.64
CA ARG A 289 -26.02 -15.75 16.29
C ARG A 289 -25.91 -17.11 16.97
N ASP A 290 -25.09 -18.01 16.44
CA ASP A 290 -24.89 -19.36 16.98
C ASP A 290 -24.12 -19.35 18.30
N ILE A 291 -23.26 -18.34 18.50
CA ILE A 291 -22.42 -18.19 19.70
C ILE A 291 -22.97 -17.14 20.69
N GLY A 292 -24.17 -16.60 20.44
CA GLY A 292 -24.80 -15.60 21.32
C GLY A 292 -24.26 -14.17 21.15
N PHE A 293 -23.57 -13.90 20.04
CA PHE A 293 -23.01 -12.59 19.70
C PHE A 293 -23.91 -11.87 18.67
N ASP A 294 -23.70 -10.57 18.51
CA ASP A 294 -24.50 -9.70 17.64
C ASP A 294 -23.89 -9.53 16.24
N ALA A 295 -22.55 -9.53 16.14
CA ALA A 295 -21.86 -9.26 14.90
C ALA A 295 -20.51 -10.00 14.77
N ALA A 296 -19.98 -9.99 13.55
CA ALA A 296 -18.60 -10.36 13.26
C ALA A 296 -17.83 -9.16 12.68
N VAL A 297 -16.49 -9.19 12.78
CA VAL A 297 -15.59 -8.18 12.24
C VAL A 297 -14.55 -8.87 11.37
N GLU A 298 -14.44 -8.48 10.10
CA GLU A 298 -13.35 -8.98 9.25
C GLU A 298 -12.00 -8.43 9.69
N PHE A 299 -10.95 -9.26 9.60
CA PHE A 299 -9.62 -8.93 10.10
C PHE A 299 -8.53 -9.31 9.08
N PRO A 300 -8.43 -8.59 7.95
CA PRO A 300 -7.36 -8.83 7.00
C PRO A 300 -5.98 -8.63 7.65
N PRO A 301 -4.95 -9.38 7.22
CA PRO A 301 -4.95 -10.28 6.06
C PRO A 301 -5.47 -11.69 6.35
N ASN A 302 -5.99 -11.95 7.54
CA ASN A 302 -6.38 -13.29 7.94
C ASN A 302 -7.48 -13.85 7.03
N MET A 303 -7.49 -15.18 6.91
CA MET A 303 -8.53 -15.91 6.18
C MET A 303 -8.63 -15.54 4.68
N SER A 304 -7.56 -14.98 4.12
CA SER A 304 -7.23 -14.98 2.69
C SER A 304 -5.89 -15.72 2.49
N ASN A 305 -5.62 -16.20 1.28
CA ASN A 305 -4.35 -16.83 0.96
C ASN A 305 -3.90 -16.46 -0.47
N PRO A 306 -3.36 -15.25 -0.66
CA PRO A 306 -2.80 -14.83 -1.94
C PRO A 306 -1.67 -15.74 -2.44
N ARG A 307 -1.32 -15.63 -3.70
CA ARG A 307 -0.15 -16.31 -4.27
C ARG A 307 1.13 -15.92 -3.55
N SER A 308 2.10 -16.83 -3.54
CA SER A 308 3.43 -16.51 -3.03
C SER A 308 4.25 -15.86 -4.14
N LEU A 309 4.93 -14.78 -3.79
CA LEU A 309 5.87 -14.04 -4.63
C LEU A 309 7.33 -14.33 -4.25
N SER A 310 7.58 -15.24 -3.30
CA SER A 310 8.92 -15.45 -2.74
C SER A 310 9.95 -15.87 -3.79
N ALA A 311 9.56 -16.70 -4.76
CA ALA A 311 10.47 -17.20 -5.81
C ALA A 311 10.97 -16.08 -6.74
N GLN A 312 10.16 -15.03 -6.92
CA GLN A 312 10.47 -13.92 -7.81
C GLN A 312 11.38 -12.88 -7.15
N GLN A 313 11.49 -12.88 -5.82
CA GLN A 313 12.23 -11.82 -5.10
C GLN A 313 13.74 -12.04 -5.15
N TRP A 314 14.49 -10.95 -5.31
CA TRP A 314 15.95 -10.94 -5.28
C TRP A 314 16.45 -10.77 -3.85
N LEU A 315 17.06 -11.82 -3.29
CA LEU A 315 17.40 -11.87 -1.86
C LEU A 315 18.63 -11.01 -1.54
N LEU A 316 18.48 -10.15 -0.52
CA LEU A 316 19.59 -9.44 0.13
C LEU A 316 20.17 -10.28 1.28
N ASN A 317 19.29 -11.01 1.96
CA ASN A 317 19.65 -12.03 2.93
C ASN A 317 19.49 -13.42 2.29
N PRO A 318 20.57 -14.12 1.90
CA PRO A 318 20.51 -15.46 1.34
C PRO A 318 19.86 -16.52 2.27
N ALA A 319 19.81 -16.24 3.57
CA ALA A 319 19.19 -17.10 4.57
C ALA A 319 17.70 -16.82 4.80
N PHE A 320 17.13 -15.83 4.11
CA PHE A 320 15.70 -15.55 4.20
C PHE A 320 14.89 -16.78 3.81
N ASN A 321 13.98 -17.16 4.69
CA ASN A 321 13.07 -18.29 4.56
C ASN A 321 11.65 -17.90 4.99
N GLY A 322 11.32 -16.63 4.78
CA GLY A 322 9.98 -16.08 4.96
C GLY A 322 9.11 -16.23 3.72
N ASP A 323 7.88 -15.75 3.81
CA ASP A 323 6.85 -15.93 2.80
C ASP A 323 6.35 -14.57 2.31
N VAL A 324 6.58 -14.27 1.04
CA VAL A 324 6.14 -13.03 0.40
C VAL A 324 4.84 -13.32 -0.34
N ARG A 325 3.82 -12.49 -0.13
CA ARG A 325 2.46 -12.63 -0.66
C ARG A 325 2.07 -11.38 -1.43
N ASP A 326 1.24 -11.51 -2.46
CA ASP A 326 0.74 -10.35 -3.20
C ASP A 326 -0.42 -9.70 -2.43
N TRP A 327 -0.22 -8.47 -1.92
CA TRP A 327 -1.26 -7.72 -1.21
C TRP A 327 -2.42 -7.33 -2.14
N ARG A 328 -2.14 -7.12 -3.43
CA ARG A 328 -3.16 -6.71 -4.41
C ARG A 328 -4.25 -7.76 -4.56
N GLU A 329 -3.86 -9.05 -4.56
CA GLU A 329 -4.80 -10.17 -4.57
C GLU A 329 -5.64 -10.25 -3.29
N LEU A 330 -5.02 -9.99 -2.12
CA LEU A 330 -5.74 -9.93 -0.83
C LEU A 330 -6.84 -8.85 -0.88
N ALA A 331 -6.47 -7.64 -1.27
CA ALA A 331 -7.38 -6.50 -1.33
C ALA A 331 -8.52 -6.77 -2.33
N ALA A 332 -8.20 -7.22 -3.54
CA ALA A 332 -9.20 -7.55 -4.55
C ALA A 332 -10.14 -8.68 -4.11
N GLU A 333 -9.60 -9.75 -3.50
CA GLU A 333 -10.40 -10.87 -2.99
C GLU A 333 -11.41 -10.39 -1.94
N ILE A 334 -10.98 -9.60 -0.96
CA ILE A 334 -11.85 -9.17 0.15
C ILE A 334 -12.84 -8.10 -0.31
N ALA A 335 -12.42 -7.14 -1.15
CA ALA A 335 -13.29 -6.12 -1.73
C ALA A 335 -14.49 -6.74 -2.48
N ALA A 336 -14.27 -7.87 -3.17
CA ALA A 336 -15.29 -8.56 -3.93
C ALA A 336 -16.24 -9.46 -3.10
N ARG A 337 -16.01 -9.62 -1.78
CA ARG A 337 -16.86 -10.50 -0.94
C ARG A 337 -18.22 -9.87 -0.66
N SER A 338 -19.29 -10.63 -0.85
CA SER A 338 -20.63 -10.24 -0.38
C SER A 338 -20.69 -10.22 1.14
N LEU A 339 -21.56 -9.39 1.69
CA LEU A 339 -21.92 -9.46 3.11
C LEU A 339 -22.82 -10.68 3.36
N PRO A 340 -22.66 -11.38 4.49
CA PRO A 340 -23.54 -12.47 4.89
C PRO A 340 -24.88 -11.94 5.44
N ASP A 341 -25.82 -12.85 5.70
CA ASP A 341 -27.15 -12.53 6.25
C ASP A 341 -27.14 -12.11 7.74
N TYR A 342 -25.99 -12.13 8.39
CA TYR A 342 -25.79 -11.64 9.76
C TYR A 342 -24.95 -10.36 9.76
N PRO A 343 -25.03 -9.51 10.80
CA PRO A 343 -24.21 -8.31 10.89
C PRO A 343 -22.71 -8.63 10.81
N LEU A 344 -22.06 -8.15 9.75
CA LEU A 344 -20.62 -8.24 9.54
C LEU A 344 -20.10 -6.84 9.27
N TYR A 345 -19.15 -6.38 10.07
CA TYR A 345 -18.39 -5.17 9.79
C TYR A 345 -17.17 -5.51 8.92
N PRO A 346 -17.09 -5.00 7.68
CA PRO A 346 -15.96 -5.20 6.80
C PRO A 346 -14.63 -4.73 7.39
N GLY A 347 -13.55 -5.33 6.93
CA GLY A 347 -12.20 -5.06 7.38
C GLY A 347 -11.28 -4.74 6.20
N VAL A 348 -10.42 -3.73 6.37
CA VAL A 348 -9.34 -3.40 5.43
C VAL A 348 -7.98 -3.28 6.16
N ASN A 349 -6.86 -3.33 5.45
CA ASN A 349 -5.53 -3.03 6.03
C ASN A 349 -4.64 -2.25 5.06
N PRO A 350 -3.75 -1.34 5.53
CA PRO A 350 -2.82 -0.60 4.68
C PRO A 350 -1.60 -1.44 4.27
N GLY A 351 -1.52 -2.70 4.67
CA GLY A 351 -0.38 -3.58 4.44
C GLY A 351 -0.19 -4.53 5.61
N TRP A 352 0.74 -5.48 5.47
CA TRP A 352 1.12 -6.37 6.57
C TRP A 352 2.50 -6.97 6.32
N ASP A 353 3.39 -6.86 7.29
CA ASP A 353 4.75 -7.36 7.29
C ASP A 353 5.25 -7.55 8.72
N ASN A 354 5.35 -8.81 9.15
CA ASN A 354 5.83 -9.14 10.49
C ASN A 354 7.31 -9.55 10.57
N GLU A 355 8.13 -9.17 9.58
CA GLU A 355 9.57 -9.40 9.58
C GLU A 355 10.26 -8.83 10.83
N ALA A 356 9.81 -7.68 11.33
CA ALA A 356 10.32 -7.07 12.57
C ALA A 356 10.18 -7.99 13.80
N ARG A 357 9.09 -8.77 13.90
CA ARG A 357 8.89 -9.78 14.96
C ARG A 357 9.53 -11.13 14.64
N ARG A 358 9.76 -11.44 13.36
CA ARG A 358 10.17 -12.77 12.88
C ARG A 358 11.33 -12.72 11.89
N SER A 359 12.43 -12.06 12.26
CA SER A 359 13.53 -11.81 11.32
C SER A 359 14.03 -13.07 10.58
N GLY A 360 14.18 -12.97 9.26
CA GLY A 360 14.53 -14.03 8.32
C GLY A 360 13.39 -15.00 8.01
N ARG A 361 12.23 -14.89 8.67
CA ARG A 361 11.09 -15.81 8.59
C ARG A 361 9.75 -15.09 8.63
N GLY A 362 9.74 -13.77 8.40
CA GLY A 362 8.53 -12.98 8.34
C GLY A 362 7.62 -13.42 7.19
N ARG A 363 6.35 -13.09 7.31
CA ARG A 363 5.43 -13.08 6.18
C ARG A 363 5.21 -11.62 5.79
N VAL A 364 5.32 -11.35 4.50
CA VAL A 364 5.30 -10.00 3.92
C VAL A 364 4.21 -9.94 2.86
N TYR A 365 3.27 -9.02 2.97
CA TYR A 365 2.30 -8.72 1.91
C TYR A 365 2.83 -7.55 1.09
N LEU A 366 3.50 -7.88 -0.02
CA LEU A 366 4.16 -6.93 -0.91
C LEU A 366 3.14 -6.23 -1.82
N HIS A 367 3.53 -5.07 -2.36
CA HIS A 367 2.73 -4.24 -3.27
C HIS A 367 1.51 -3.55 -2.64
N ALA A 368 1.47 -3.43 -1.30
CA ALA A 368 0.55 -2.50 -0.65
C ALA A 368 0.97 -1.05 -0.97
N SER A 369 0.00 -0.21 -1.33
CA SER A 369 0.20 1.22 -1.61
C SER A 369 -0.95 2.04 -1.02
N PRO A 370 -0.75 3.33 -0.68
CA PRO A 370 -1.84 4.20 -0.23
C PRO A 370 -2.99 4.27 -1.24
N ARG A 371 -2.70 4.27 -2.55
CA ARG A 371 -3.72 4.24 -3.60
C ARG A 371 -4.52 2.95 -3.63
N GLY A 372 -3.84 1.80 -3.59
CA GLY A 372 -4.51 0.50 -3.53
C GLY A 372 -5.39 0.38 -2.28
N TYR A 373 -4.89 0.87 -1.13
CA TYR A 373 -5.64 0.92 0.11
C TYR A 373 -6.85 1.85 0.02
N ARG A 374 -6.70 3.06 -0.54
CA ARG A 374 -7.81 3.98 -0.80
C ARG A 374 -8.88 3.31 -1.64
N ASP A 375 -8.50 2.69 -2.76
CA ASP A 375 -9.45 2.08 -3.69
C ASP A 375 -10.22 0.93 -3.01
N TRP A 376 -9.55 0.11 -2.19
CA TRP A 376 -10.20 -0.94 -1.42
C TRP A 376 -11.14 -0.39 -0.34
N LEU A 377 -10.70 0.62 0.42
CA LEU A 377 -11.53 1.26 1.44
C LEU A 377 -12.75 1.94 0.80
N HIS A 378 -12.56 2.65 -0.31
CA HIS A 378 -13.61 3.31 -1.08
C HIS A 378 -14.65 2.31 -1.58
N THR A 379 -14.21 1.23 -2.23
CA THR A 379 -15.09 0.12 -2.67
C THR A 379 -15.88 -0.46 -1.50
N THR A 380 -15.22 -0.63 -0.35
CA THR A 380 -15.86 -1.18 0.86
C THR A 380 -16.97 -0.25 1.38
N ILE A 381 -16.71 1.06 1.42
CA ILE A 381 -17.66 2.08 1.91
C ILE A 381 -18.81 2.28 0.92
N HIS A 382 -18.49 2.53 -0.35
CA HIS A 382 -19.44 3.04 -1.33
C HIS A 382 -20.14 1.95 -2.13
N GLU A 383 -19.61 0.73 -2.18
CA GLU A 383 -20.22 -0.39 -2.90
C GLU A 383 -20.65 -1.49 -1.93
N ARG A 384 -19.72 -2.04 -1.15
CA ARG A 384 -20.01 -3.21 -0.30
C ARG A 384 -20.97 -2.89 0.84
N LEU A 385 -20.84 -1.71 1.46
CA LEU A 385 -21.72 -1.22 2.52
C LEU A 385 -22.93 -0.43 2.00
N ALA A 386 -23.06 -0.19 0.69
CA ALA A 386 -24.20 0.53 0.12
C ALA A 386 -25.56 -0.09 0.52
N PRO A 387 -25.74 -1.42 0.59
CA PRO A 387 -26.99 -2.04 1.03
C PRO A 387 -27.27 -1.90 2.53
N ALA A 388 -26.26 -1.62 3.35
CA ALA A 388 -26.41 -1.55 4.80
C ALA A 388 -27.05 -0.22 5.26
N PRO A 389 -27.86 -0.21 6.33
CA PRO A 389 -28.38 1.01 6.92
C PRO A 389 -27.26 1.96 7.34
N ALA A 390 -27.42 3.27 7.09
CA ALA A 390 -26.37 4.26 7.36
C ALA A 390 -25.85 4.24 8.80
N THR A 391 -26.72 3.98 9.79
CA THR A 391 -26.37 3.88 11.22
C THR A 391 -25.55 2.64 11.59
N GLN A 392 -25.44 1.67 10.67
CA GLN A 392 -24.71 0.42 10.85
C GLN A 392 -23.48 0.31 9.93
N ARG A 393 -23.20 1.35 9.12
CA ARG A 393 -22.04 1.37 8.22
C ARG A 393 -20.78 1.65 9.01
N MET A 394 -20.01 0.59 9.25
CA MET A 394 -18.74 0.65 9.94
C MET A 394 -17.71 -0.19 9.20
N VAL A 395 -16.48 0.32 9.10
CA VAL A 395 -15.34 -0.40 8.52
C VAL A 395 -14.24 -0.45 9.56
N PHE A 396 -13.73 -1.65 9.84
CA PHE A 396 -12.57 -1.84 10.69
C PHE A 396 -11.28 -1.77 9.86
N ILE A 397 -10.26 -1.12 10.40
CA ILE A 397 -8.95 -0.98 9.77
C ILE A 397 -7.91 -1.61 10.68
N ASN A 398 -7.21 -2.62 10.18
CA ASN A 398 -6.07 -3.23 10.84
C ASN A 398 -4.79 -2.61 10.26
N ALA A 399 -4.13 -1.63 10.88
CA ALA A 399 -4.40 -1.01 12.18
C ALA A 399 -3.93 0.46 12.18
N TRP A 400 -4.14 1.16 13.30
CA TRP A 400 -3.54 2.46 13.56
C TRP A 400 -2.01 2.36 13.66
N ASN A 401 -1.51 1.54 14.60
CA ASN A 401 -0.10 1.54 15.04
C ASN A 401 0.53 0.14 15.24
N GLU A 402 0.17 -0.89 14.46
CA GLU A 402 0.84 -2.21 14.52
C GLU A 402 2.20 -2.18 13.78
N TRP A 403 3.15 -1.38 14.28
CA TRP A 403 4.44 -1.11 13.63
C TRP A 403 5.27 -2.35 13.35
N ALA A 404 5.31 -3.31 14.28
CA ALA A 404 6.09 -4.52 14.10
C ALA A 404 5.41 -5.58 13.21
N GLU A 405 4.15 -5.34 12.80
CA GLU A 405 3.44 -6.11 11.76
C GLU A 405 3.20 -5.29 10.49
N GLY A 406 3.78 -4.09 10.37
CA GLY A 406 3.68 -3.26 9.16
C GLY A 406 2.28 -2.73 8.83
N ALA A 407 1.27 -3.07 9.63
CA ALA A 407 -0.13 -2.65 9.48
C ALA A 407 -0.35 -1.31 10.18
N VAL A 408 0.14 -0.22 9.57
CA VAL A 408 0.22 1.10 10.19
C VAL A 408 -0.38 2.18 9.29
N LEU A 409 -1.32 2.94 9.85
CA LEU A 409 -1.83 4.20 9.30
C LEU A 409 -1.05 5.42 9.79
N GLU A 410 -0.41 5.36 10.96
CA GLU A 410 0.42 6.46 11.45
C GLU A 410 1.46 6.91 10.41
N PRO A 411 1.76 8.22 10.36
CA PRO A 411 2.76 8.74 9.43
C PRO A 411 4.13 8.10 9.63
N ASP A 412 4.74 7.69 8.53
CA ASP A 412 6.11 7.15 8.48
C ASP A 412 7.04 8.07 7.68
N ALA A 413 8.34 7.99 7.93
CA ALA A 413 9.32 8.90 7.33
C ALA A 413 9.39 8.78 5.79
N ARG A 414 8.99 7.63 5.23
CA ARG A 414 9.08 7.35 3.79
C ARG A 414 7.92 7.98 3.03
N LEU A 415 6.69 7.87 3.52
CA LEU A 415 5.48 8.30 2.82
C LEU A 415 4.73 9.45 3.52
N GLY A 416 5.16 9.88 4.70
CA GLY A 416 4.51 10.91 5.48
C GLY A 416 3.06 10.54 5.76
N HIS A 417 2.15 11.44 5.40
CA HIS A 417 0.70 11.32 5.62
C HIS A 417 -0.04 10.55 4.52
N ALA A 418 0.65 9.90 3.57
CA ALA A 418 -0.01 9.32 2.40
C ALA A 418 -1.11 8.29 2.76
N TRP A 419 -0.90 7.46 3.79
CA TRP A 419 -1.90 6.47 4.26
C TRP A 419 -3.13 7.13 4.88
N LEU A 420 -2.93 8.20 5.64
CA LEU A 420 -4.02 8.99 6.20
C LEU A 420 -4.76 9.77 5.12
N GLN A 421 -4.05 10.39 4.18
CA GLN A 421 -4.66 11.06 3.04
C GLN A 421 -5.49 10.09 2.20
N ALA A 422 -4.98 8.88 1.94
CA ALA A 422 -5.72 7.81 1.30
C ALA A 422 -6.99 7.41 2.08
N THR A 423 -6.94 7.41 3.41
CA THR A 423 -8.11 7.19 4.27
C THR A 423 -9.16 8.28 4.08
N ARG A 424 -8.73 9.55 4.11
CA ARG A 424 -9.59 10.72 3.89
C ARG A 424 -10.23 10.69 2.50
N ASP A 425 -9.44 10.44 1.46
CA ASP A 425 -9.90 10.41 0.07
C ASP A 425 -10.94 9.31 -0.16
N ALA A 426 -10.79 8.15 0.48
CA ALA A 426 -11.72 7.02 0.34
C ALA A 426 -13.12 7.28 0.91
N LEU A 427 -13.29 8.31 1.74
CA LEU A 427 -14.58 8.73 2.27
C LEU A 427 -15.38 9.56 1.25
N PHE A 428 -14.74 10.13 0.25
CA PHE A 428 -15.41 10.90 -0.80
C PHE A 428 -15.91 9.97 -1.91
N PRO A 429 -17.09 10.25 -2.50
CA PRO A 429 -17.49 9.61 -3.75
C PRO A 429 -16.39 9.75 -4.81
N ALA A 430 -16.32 8.79 -5.75
CA ALA A 430 -15.35 8.86 -6.83
C ALA A 430 -15.53 10.16 -7.64
N SER A 431 -14.49 10.98 -7.71
CA SER A 431 -14.48 12.20 -8.52
C SER A 431 -14.34 11.86 -10.00
N ALA A 432 -14.98 12.64 -10.86
CA ALA A 432 -14.76 12.56 -12.30
C ALA A 432 -13.30 12.93 -12.63
N LEU A 433 -12.67 12.18 -13.52
CA LEU A 433 -11.33 12.49 -14.00
C LEU A 433 -11.34 13.81 -14.78
N LEU A 434 -10.30 14.61 -14.59
CA LEU A 434 -10.07 15.82 -15.37
C LEU A 434 -9.82 15.44 -16.82
N GLN A 435 -10.76 15.82 -17.68
CA GLN A 435 -10.69 15.59 -19.13
C GLN A 435 -9.68 16.53 -19.83
N LYS A 436 -9.09 17.46 -19.08
CA LYS A 436 -8.07 18.39 -19.51
C LYS A 436 -6.71 17.66 -19.54
N PRO A 437 -5.98 17.62 -20.67
CA PRO A 437 -4.70 16.93 -20.74
C PRO A 437 -3.63 17.69 -19.96
N ALA A 438 -2.78 16.95 -19.26
CA ALA A 438 -1.58 17.50 -18.66
C ALA A 438 -0.38 17.39 -19.63
N VAL A 439 0.61 18.26 -19.46
CA VAL A 439 1.92 18.12 -20.06
C VAL A 439 3.00 18.28 -18.99
N HIS A 440 3.87 17.29 -18.92
CA HIS A 440 5.14 17.39 -18.20
C HIS A 440 6.24 17.74 -19.19
N LEU A 441 6.93 18.86 -18.96
CA LEU A 441 8.09 19.27 -19.75
C LEU A 441 9.33 19.32 -18.85
N HIS A 442 10.29 18.44 -19.07
CA HIS A 442 11.60 18.58 -18.43
C HIS A 442 12.52 19.51 -19.24
N ALA A 443 12.73 20.73 -18.76
CA ALA A 443 13.52 21.77 -19.40
C ALA A 443 14.93 21.85 -18.79
N TRP A 444 15.89 21.19 -19.45
CA TRP A 444 17.32 21.22 -19.12
C TRP A 444 18.12 22.10 -20.09
N TYR A 445 17.77 22.10 -21.38
CA TYR A 445 18.42 22.88 -22.46
C TYR A 445 17.50 24.01 -22.92
N LEU A 446 17.63 25.20 -22.33
CA LEU A 446 16.77 26.36 -22.59
C LEU A 446 16.81 26.85 -24.04
N GLU A 447 17.90 26.61 -24.76
CA GLU A 447 18.03 26.94 -26.18
C GLU A 447 16.99 26.22 -27.06
N THR A 448 16.52 25.05 -26.62
CA THR A 448 15.53 24.23 -27.33
C THR A 448 14.10 24.40 -26.81
N LEU A 449 13.93 25.15 -25.71
CA LEU A 449 12.64 25.37 -25.07
C LEU A 449 11.63 26.13 -25.96
N PRO A 450 12.00 27.20 -26.70
CA PRO A 450 11.05 27.93 -27.54
C PRO A 450 10.32 27.06 -28.58
N ASP A 451 11.01 26.09 -29.17
CA ASP A 451 10.40 25.17 -30.15
C ASP A 451 9.28 24.33 -29.52
N VAL A 452 9.52 23.84 -28.29
CA VAL A 452 8.56 23.02 -27.55
C VAL A 452 7.35 23.87 -27.14
N LEU A 453 7.58 25.07 -26.61
CA LEU A 453 6.51 25.98 -26.20
C LEU A 453 5.66 26.43 -27.40
N THR A 454 6.30 26.68 -28.55
CA THR A 454 5.60 26.98 -29.79
C THR A 454 4.70 25.82 -30.21
N ALA A 455 5.19 24.59 -30.18
CA ALA A 455 4.39 23.41 -30.51
C ALA A 455 3.19 23.21 -29.55
N LEU A 456 3.38 23.43 -28.24
CA LEU A 456 2.29 23.34 -27.25
C LEU A 456 1.22 24.41 -27.45
N ARG A 457 1.64 25.64 -27.76
CA ARG A 457 0.72 26.75 -28.08
C ARG A 457 -0.08 26.44 -29.35
N GLU A 458 0.58 25.99 -30.42
CA GLU A 458 -0.06 25.67 -31.70
C GLU A 458 -0.98 24.45 -31.64
N ALA A 459 -0.73 23.52 -30.71
CA ALA A 459 -1.65 22.41 -30.44
C ALA A 459 -3.04 22.88 -29.96
N ALA A 460 -3.14 24.11 -29.44
CA ALA A 460 -4.40 24.76 -29.04
C ALA A 460 -5.28 23.92 -28.09
N LEU A 461 -4.65 23.12 -27.22
CA LEU A 461 -5.31 22.41 -26.14
C LEU A 461 -5.28 23.24 -24.87
N ASP A 462 -6.32 23.09 -24.04
CA ASP A 462 -6.31 23.62 -22.68
C ASP A 462 -5.40 22.72 -21.83
N TRP A 463 -4.16 23.14 -21.58
CA TRP A 463 -3.15 22.32 -20.93
C TRP A 463 -3.08 22.57 -19.42
N THR A 464 -2.86 21.52 -18.64
CA THR A 464 -2.22 21.65 -17.32
C THR A 464 -0.72 21.49 -17.53
N ILE A 465 0.04 22.59 -17.49
CA ILE A 465 1.48 22.58 -17.79
C ILE A 465 2.28 22.50 -16.49
N VAL A 466 3.14 21.49 -16.38
CA VAL A 466 4.13 21.38 -15.31
C VAL A 466 5.52 21.26 -15.94
N VAL A 467 6.39 22.22 -15.68
CA VAL A 467 7.76 22.27 -16.18
C VAL A 467 8.73 21.97 -15.05
N THR A 468 9.59 20.96 -15.20
CA THR A 468 10.68 20.70 -14.26
C THR A 468 12.00 21.21 -14.84
N THR A 469 12.79 21.91 -14.03
CA THR A 469 14.03 22.56 -14.49
C THR A 469 15.02 22.74 -13.33
N PRO A 470 16.32 22.91 -13.57
CA PRO A 470 17.25 23.28 -12.51
C PRO A 470 16.85 24.57 -11.81
N ALA A 471 17.09 24.67 -10.50
CA ALA A 471 16.69 25.83 -9.69
C ALA A 471 17.17 27.18 -10.28
N HIS A 472 18.41 27.23 -10.79
CA HIS A 472 18.99 28.43 -11.40
C HIS A 472 18.36 28.81 -12.76
N GLN A 473 17.57 27.92 -13.38
CA GLN A 473 16.87 28.14 -14.65
C GLN A 473 15.37 28.39 -14.48
N ALA A 474 14.83 28.26 -13.26
CA ALA A 474 13.40 28.35 -13.00
C ALA A 474 12.78 29.69 -13.47
N GLU A 475 13.45 30.81 -13.19
CA GLU A 475 12.96 32.13 -13.59
C GLU A 475 13.02 32.34 -15.12
N PRO A 476 14.13 32.05 -15.82
CA PRO A 476 14.16 32.02 -17.29
C PRO A 476 13.04 31.17 -17.93
N VAL A 477 12.73 30.01 -17.34
CA VAL A 477 11.63 29.14 -17.83
C VAL A 477 10.26 29.80 -17.64
N ARG A 478 10.00 30.44 -16.49
CA ARG A 478 8.76 31.20 -16.26
C ARG A 478 8.59 32.32 -17.28
N GLN A 479 9.67 33.06 -17.55
CA GLN A 479 9.67 34.13 -18.56
C GLN A 479 9.41 33.57 -19.96
N ALA A 480 9.98 32.42 -20.31
CA ALA A 480 9.73 31.77 -21.60
C ALA A 480 8.26 31.34 -21.75
N LEU A 481 7.63 30.79 -20.70
CA LEU A 481 6.20 30.45 -20.70
C LEU A 481 5.33 31.68 -20.99
N VAL A 482 5.55 32.77 -20.24
CA VAL A 482 4.82 34.03 -20.41
C VAL A 482 5.01 34.61 -21.81
N ALA A 483 6.24 34.60 -22.33
CA ALA A 483 6.55 35.09 -23.69
C ALA A 483 5.82 34.31 -24.79
N HIS A 484 5.46 33.04 -24.55
CA HIS A 484 4.68 32.22 -25.47
C HIS A 484 3.17 32.23 -25.17
N GLY A 485 2.72 33.01 -24.18
CA GLY A 485 1.31 33.08 -23.77
C GLY A 485 0.81 31.79 -23.12
N LEU A 486 1.70 31.06 -22.43
CA LEU A 486 1.38 29.82 -21.72
C LEU A 486 1.47 30.05 -20.21
N GLU A 487 0.56 29.43 -19.47
CA GLU A 487 0.58 29.38 -18.01
C GLU A 487 0.93 27.97 -17.55
N GLY A 488 1.82 27.86 -16.57
CA GLY A 488 2.27 26.57 -16.07
C GLY A 488 3.02 26.66 -14.75
N GLU A 489 2.99 25.57 -14.00
CA GLU A 489 3.79 25.42 -12.80
C GLU A 489 5.24 25.13 -13.18
N VAL A 490 6.19 25.84 -12.55
CA VAL A 490 7.62 25.58 -12.72
C VAL A 490 8.18 25.04 -11.41
N VAL A 491 8.65 23.79 -11.45
CA VAL A 491 9.19 23.05 -10.31
C VAL A 491 10.71 22.94 -10.45
N ALA A 492 11.42 23.46 -9.46
CA ALA A 492 12.88 23.35 -9.39
C ALA A 492 13.27 21.93 -8.96
N VAL A 493 14.14 21.29 -9.74
CA VAL A 493 14.65 19.93 -9.48
C VAL A 493 16.17 19.87 -9.63
N ASP A 494 16.80 18.90 -8.97
CA ASP A 494 18.22 18.61 -9.14
C ASP A 494 18.49 17.84 -10.44
N ASN A 495 19.74 17.85 -10.91
CA ASN A 495 20.16 17.04 -12.05
C ASN A 495 20.35 15.57 -11.65
N HIS A 496 19.24 14.88 -11.39
CA HIS A 496 19.24 13.53 -10.84
C HIS A 496 18.14 12.69 -11.47
N GLY A 497 18.49 11.48 -11.94
CA GLY A 497 17.53 10.60 -12.63
C GLY A 497 17.00 11.13 -13.97
N ARG A 498 17.70 12.10 -14.58
CA ARG A 498 17.41 12.72 -15.88
C ARG A 498 15.99 13.27 -15.96
N ASP A 499 15.32 13.06 -17.09
CA ASP A 499 13.92 13.38 -17.32
C ASP A 499 12.95 12.35 -16.71
N ILE A 500 13.44 11.21 -16.20
CA ILE A 500 12.61 10.11 -15.70
C ILE A 500 12.18 10.34 -14.25
N LEU A 501 13.13 10.63 -13.35
CA LEU A 501 12.79 10.87 -11.95
C LEU A 501 11.84 12.07 -11.79
N PRO A 502 12.12 13.26 -12.36
CA PRO A 502 11.18 14.38 -12.30
C PRO A 502 9.82 14.06 -12.93
N PHE A 503 9.77 13.22 -13.97
CA PHE A 503 8.49 12.79 -14.54
C PHE A 503 7.68 11.93 -13.58
N LEU A 504 8.29 10.96 -12.89
CA LEU A 504 7.57 10.13 -11.93
C LEU A 504 7.00 10.97 -10.77
N GLU A 505 7.72 11.99 -10.32
CA GLU A 505 7.25 12.91 -9.29
C GLU A 505 6.07 13.77 -9.76
N VAL A 506 6.15 14.29 -10.98
CA VAL A 506 5.05 15.05 -11.59
C VAL A 506 3.84 14.15 -11.88
N ALA A 507 4.06 12.94 -12.40
CA ALA A 507 3.01 11.97 -12.68
C ALA A 507 2.26 11.54 -11.40
N GLU A 508 2.97 11.38 -10.28
CA GLU A 508 2.35 11.15 -8.97
C GLU A 508 1.40 12.30 -8.58
N GLY A 509 1.85 13.56 -8.70
CA GLY A 509 1.01 14.72 -8.39
C GLY A 509 -0.19 14.90 -9.34
N LEU A 510 0.01 14.65 -10.64
CA LEU A 510 -1.06 14.70 -11.63
C LEU A 510 -2.12 13.62 -11.38
N LEU A 511 -1.70 12.40 -11.02
CA LEU A 511 -2.61 11.31 -10.68
C LEU A 511 -3.39 11.61 -9.39
N GLN A 512 -2.75 12.22 -8.38
CA GLN A 512 -3.42 12.64 -7.14
C GLN A 512 -4.46 13.73 -7.37
N THR A 513 -4.23 14.63 -8.32
CA THR A 513 -5.18 15.71 -8.68
C THR A 513 -6.27 15.27 -9.66
N GLY A 514 -6.31 13.98 -10.03
CA GLY A 514 -7.36 13.41 -10.86
C GLY A 514 -7.20 13.63 -12.37
N HIS A 515 -6.00 14.00 -12.84
CA HIS A 515 -5.72 14.03 -14.27
C HIS A 515 -5.71 12.60 -14.84
N ASP A 516 -6.24 12.44 -16.05
CA ASP A 516 -6.30 11.15 -16.74
C ASP A 516 -5.08 10.91 -17.64
N VAL A 517 -4.73 11.92 -18.45
CA VAL A 517 -3.74 11.80 -19.53
C VAL A 517 -2.64 12.84 -19.38
N VAL A 518 -1.39 12.41 -19.59
CA VAL A 518 -0.20 13.27 -19.60
C VAL A 518 0.61 13.09 -20.87
N LEU A 519 1.01 14.19 -21.49
CA LEU A 519 2.07 14.25 -22.50
C LEU A 519 3.41 14.51 -21.78
N LYS A 520 4.39 13.61 -21.94
CA LYS A 520 5.75 13.83 -21.44
C LYS A 520 6.65 14.30 -22.57
N LEU A 521 7.30 15.43 -22.34
CA LEU A 521 8.30 16.02 -23.23
C LEU A 521 9.54 16.37 -22.43
N HIS A 522 10.67 16.48 -23.11
CA HIS A 522 11.86 17.05 -22.52
C HIS A 522 12.67 17.83 -23.56
N THR A 523 13.46 18.77 -23.12
CA THR A 523 14.48 19.39 -23.98
C THR A 523 15.60 18.39 -24.22
N LYS A 524 16.16 18.35 -25.41
CA LYS A 524 17.30 17.50 -25.75
C LYS A 524 18.24 18.26 -26.66
N ARG A 525 19.54 18.17 -26.36
CA ARG A 525 20.61 18.68 -27.20
C ARG A 525 21.62 17.58 -27.46
N SER A 526 22.14 17.50 -28.67
CA SER A 526 23.31 16.68 -28.98
C SER A 526 24.57 17.52 -28.78
N THR A 527 25.34 17.25 -27.72
CA THR A 527 26.65 17.90 -27.49
C THR A 527 27.76 17.32 -28.38
N HIS A 528 27.53 16.17 -29.03
CA HIS A 528 28.54 15.45 -29.82
C HIS A 528 28.03 14.84 -31.15
N ARG A 529 26.80 15.18 -31.62
CA ARG A 529 26.22 14.62 -32.86
C ARG A 529 25.37 15.61 -33.66
N ALA A 530 25.24 15.37 -34.96
CA ALA A 530 24.43 16.17 -35.89
C ALA A 530 22.93 15.77 -35.94
N ASP A 531 22.53 14.65 -35.33
CA ASP A 531 21.20 14.04 -35.45
C ASP A 531 20.28 14.24 -34.22
N GLY A 532 20.78 14.73 -33.08
CA GLY A 532 19.98 14.87 -31.86
C GLY A 532 18.89 15.95 -31.94
N ASP A 533 19.17 17.05 -32.65
CA ASP A 533 18.16 18.06 -32.97
C ASP A 533 17.10 17.51 -33.93
N GLN A 534 17.51 16.68 -34.90
CA GLN A 534 16.60 16.00 -35.82
C GLN A 534 15.69 15.02 -35.06
N TRP A 535 16.23 14.26 -34.11
CA TRP A 535 15.45 13.35 -33.26
C TRP A 535 14.40 14.10 -32.42
N ARG A 536 14.78 15.22 -31.77
CA ARG A 536 13.84 16.05 -31.00
C ARG A 536 12.72 16.61 -31.90
N GLN A 537 13.08 17.17 -33.05
CA GLN A 537 12.13 17.74 -34.00
C GLN A 537 11.16 16.66 -34.52
N GLU A 538 11.66 15.46 -34.83
CA GLU A 538 10.84 14.33 -35.26
C GLU A 538 9.84 13.91 -34.17
N LEU A 539 10.26 13.82 -32.90
CA LEU A 539 9.36 13.50 -31.78
C LEU A 539 8.27 14.56 -31.60
N LEU A 540 8.63 15.85 -31.61
CA LEU A 540 7.66 16.95 -31.49
C LEU A 540 6.69 16.98 -32.67
N GLN A 541 7.19 16.78 -33.88
CA GLN A 541 6.37 16.72 -35.08
C GLN A 541 5.34 15.59 -34.98
N ARG A 542 5.78 14.41 -34.51
CA ARG A 542 4.94 13.22 -34.48
C ARG A 542 3.95 13.18 -33.32
N LEU A 543 4.28 13.78 -32.18
CA LEU A 543 3.49 13.72 -30.95
C LEU A 543 2.60 14.95 -30.72
N VAL A 544 2.97 16.10 -31.30
CA VAL A 544 2.34 17.39 -30.95
C VAL A 544 1.82 18.14 -32.17
N GLN A 545 2.67 18.38 -33.16
CA GLN A 545 2.40 19.31 -34.26
C GLN A 545 1.38 18.77 -35.28
N GLY A 546 0.96 19.63 -36.22
CA GLY A 546 0.07 19.23 -37.32
C GLY A 546 -1.33 18.79 -36.87
N GLY A 547 -1.78 19.26 -35.69
CA GLY A 547 -3.05 18.84 -35.08
C GLY A 547 -3.03 17.44 -34.47
N ARG A 548 -1.87 16.77 -34.40
CA ARG A 548 -1.77 15.43 -33.83
C ARG A 548 -2.05 15.41 -32.33
N ALA A 549 -1.60 16.39 -31.55
CA ALA A 549 -1.87 16.46 -30.12
C ALA A 549 -3.37 16.34 -29.79
N ALA A 550 -4.20 17.16 -30.45
CA ALA A 550 -5.64 17.17 -30.22
C ALA A 550 -6.31 15.85 -30.62
N ARG A 551 -5.87 15.24 -31.73
CA ARG A 551 -6.40 13.95 -32.20
C ARG A 551 -5.96 12.78 -31.31
N ILE A 552 -4.72 12.78 -30.83
CA ILE A 552 -4.22 11.77 -29.88
C ILE A 552 -4.98 11.89 -28.56
N HIS A 553 -5.16 13.11 -28.04
CA HIS A 553 -5.96 13.33 -26.84
C HIS A 553 -7.40 12.85 -27.00
N ALA A 554 -8.05 13.17 -28.13
CA ALA A 554 -9.38 12.67 -28.45
C ALA A 554 -9.43 11.12 -28.53
N ALA A 555 -8.36 10.47 -28.99
CA ALA A 555 -8.26 9.02 -28.99
C ALA A 555 -8.20 8.43 -27.57
N PHE A 556 -7.50 9.08 -26.63
CA PHE A 556 -7.55 8.67 -25.21
C PHE A 556 -8.94 8.84 -24.59
N GLN A 557 -9.68 9.90 -24.98
CA GLN A 557 -11.05 10.10 -24.51
C GLN A 557 -12.01 9.05 -25.10
N ALA A 558 -11.78 8.62 -26.34
CA ALA A 558 -12.63 7.65 -27.03
C ALA A 558 -12.32 6.18 -26.67
N ASP A 559 -11.07 5.85 -26.37
CA ASP A 559 -10.62 4.49 -26.06
C ASP A 559 -10.06 4.39 -24.62
N PRO A 560 -10.87 3.93 -23.65
CA PRO A 560 -10.40 3.65 -22.29
C PRO A 560 -9.26 2.61 -22.23
N GLY A 561 -9.13 1.75 -23.24
CA GLY A 561 -8.08 0.75 -23.36
C GLY A 561 -6.75 1.32 -23.88
N LEU A 562 -6.71 2.58 -24.33
CA LEU A 562 -5.48 3.23 -24.76
C LEU A 562 -4.67 3.70 -23.54
N GLY A 563 -3.45 3.18 -23.38
CA GLY A 563 -2.59 3.51 -22.24
C GLY A 563 -1.32 4.29 -22.59
N MET A 564 -0.73 4.04 -23.77
CA MET A 564 0.51 4.69 -24.17
C MET A 564 0.58 4.92 -25.68
N VAL A 565 0.92 6.15 -26.08
CA VAL A 565 1.16 6.52 -27.48
C VAL A 565 2.55 7.11 -27.61
N VAL A 566 3.38 6.52 -28.46
CA VAL A 566 4.73 7.00 -28.77
C VAL A 566 4.86 7.36 -30.24
N ALA A 567 5.89 8.11 -30.61
CA ALA A 567 6.13 8.40 -32.02
C ALA A 567 6.40 7.10 -32.80
N GLU A 568 5.81 6.97 -33.99
CA GLU A 568 6.17 5.90 -34.93
C GLU A 568 7.70 5.90 -35.16
N GLY A 569 8.30 4.73 -35.40
CA GLY A 569 9.76 4.58 -35.50
C GLY A 569 10.52 4.54 -34.16
N HIS A 570 9.88 4.93 -33.03
CA HIS A 570 10.49 4.94 -31.70
C HIS A 570 9.92 3.88 -30.74
N LEU A 571 8.90 3.13 -31.15
CA LEU A 571 8.42 1.98 -30.38
C LEU A 571 9.30 0.76 -30.71
N LEU A 572 10.25 0.44 -29.84
CA LEU A 572 11.28 -0.57 -30.08
C LEU A 572 11.07 -1.82 -29.21
N PRO A 573 11.45 -3.03 -29.68
CA PRO A 573 11.46 -4.23 -28.84
C PRO A 573 12.48 -4.09 -27.70
N VAL A 574 12.15 -4.53 -26.49
CA VAL A 574 13.07 -4.37 -25.34
C VAL A 574 14.32 -5.25 -25.50
N ASP A 575 14.15 -6.50 -25.95
CA ASP A 575 15.25 -7.48 -26.09
C ASP A 575 16.43 -6.97 -26.94
N ASP A 576 16.15 -6.23 -28.01
CA ASP A 576 17.21 -5.69 -28.90
C ASP A 576 17.98 -4.52 -28.24
N PHE A 577 17.43 -3.93 -27.18
CA PHE A 577 17.94 -2.70 -26.57
C PHE A 577 18.18 -2.83 -25.06
N VAL A 578 18.24 -4.04 -24.50
CA VAL A 578 18.52 -4.27 -23.07
C VAL A 578 19.78 -3.55 -22.61
N GLY A 579 20.83 -3.59 -23.43
CA GLY A 579 22.11 -2.95 -23.14
C GLY A 579 22.68 -3.39 -21.79
N GLY A 580 23.12 -2.44 -20.97
CA GLY A 580 23.63 -2.70 -19.61
C GLY A 580 22.53 -2.99 -18.57
N ASN A 581 21.24 -2.88 -18.91
CA ASN A 581 20.15 -2.86 -17.95
C ASN A 581 19.56 -4.23 -17.61
N GLY A 582 20.02 -5.32 -18.21
CA GLY A 582 19.43 -6.67 -18.03
C GLY A 582 19.17 -7.04 -16.56
N PRO A 583 20.18 -6.98 -15.67
CA PRO A 583 19.98 -7.24 -14.25
C PRO A 583 19.00 -6.28 -13.58
N THR A 584 19.08 -4.99 -13.87
CA THR A 584 18.18 -3.96 -13.32
C THR A 584 16.73 -4.15 -13.78
N LEU A 585 16.51 -4.57 -15.04
CA LEU A 585 15.18 -4.87 -15.57
C LEU A 585 14.55 -6.07 -14.87
N ALA A 586 15.31 -7.14 -14.64
CA ALA A 586 14.81 -8.32 -13.91
C ALA A 586 14.41 -7.98 -12.47
N ARG A 587 15.18 -7.11 -11.82
CA ARG A 587 14.89 -6.61 -10.45
C ARG A 587 13.70 -5.68 -10.42
N LEU A 588 13.58 -4.76 -11.39
CA LEU A 588 12.40 -3.91 -11.54
C LEU A 588 11.16 -4.76 -11.80
N GLN A 589 11.22 -5.75 -12.68
CA GLN A 589 10.10 -6.65 -12.96
C GLN A 589 9.58 -7.29 -11.67
N ALA A 590 10.49 -7.82 -10.83
CA ALA A 590 10.15 -8.39 -9.53
C ALA A 590 9.56 -7.36 -8.55
N ARG A 591 10.20 -6.18 -8.45
CA ARG A 591 9.79 -5.09 -7.55
C ARG A 591 8.40 -4.52 -7.87
N LEU A 592 8.07 -4.44 -9.16
CA LEU A 592 6.80 -3.93 -9.67
C LEU A 592 5.72 -5.02 -9.73
N GLY A 593 6.11 -6.29 -9.55
CA GLY A 593 5.23 -7.43 -9.64
C GLY A 593 4.59 -7.59 -11.02
N LEU A 594 5.37 -7.34 -12.09
CA LEU A 594 4.93 -7.52 -13.48
C LEU A 594 4.94 -9.01 -13.84
N GLU A 595 3.84 -9.47 -14.44
CA GLU A 595 3.65 -10.90 -14.75
C GLU A 595 4.36 -11.32 -16.05
N THR A 596 4.30 -10.45 -17.06
CA THR A 596 4.94 -10.68 -18.34
C THR A 596 6.42 -10.29 -18.29
N PRO A 597 7.34 -11.11 -18.86
CA PRO A 597 8.73 -10.73 -18.99
C PRO A 597 8.90 -9.41 -19.74
N VAL A 598 9.62 -8.46 -19.15
CA VAL A 598 9.83 -7.12 -19.74
C VAL A 598 10.54 -7.19 -21.09
N GLY A 599 11.46 -8.15 -21.26
CA GLY A 599 12.23 -8.33 -22.51
C GLY A 599 11.36 -8.59 -23.74
N ALA A 600 10.26 -9.33 -23.57
CA ALA A 600 9.32 -9.65 -24.64
C ALA A 600 8.43 -8.46 -25.06
N GLY A 601 8.47 -7.36 -24.31
CA GLY A 601 7.67 -6.17 -24.53
C GLY A 601 8.31 -5.18 -25.51
N ARG A 602 7.68 -4.01 -25.60
CA ARG A 602 8.17 -2.86 -26.38
C ARG A 602 8.24 -1.62 -25.50
N PHE A 603 9.11 -0.68 -25.85
CA PHE A 603 9.26 0.59 -25.14
C PHE A 603 9.39 1.77 -26.10
N GLY A 604 9.06 2.97 -25.62
CA GLY A 604 9.24 4.22 -26.35
C GLY A 604 10.65 4.77 -26.16
N ALA A 605 11.50 4.66 -27.17
CA ALA A 605 12.86 5.18 -27.11
C ALA A 605 12.89 6.72 -27.17
N GLY A 606 13.67 7.32 -26.28
CA GLY A 606 13.77 8.77 -26.15
C GLY A 606 12.74 9.38 -25.21
N SER A 607 12.06 8.56 -24.41
CA SER A 607 11.25 8.93 -23.25
C SER A 607 10.23 10.07 -23.44
N MET A 608 9.75 10.32 -24.67
CA MET A 608 8.65 11.25 -24.99
C MET A 608 7.43 10.49 -25.53
N GLY A 609 6.24 10.96 -25.18
CA GLY A 609 4.99 10.28 -25.55
C GLY A 609 3.78 10.76 -24.77
N TRP A 610 2.66 10.07 -24.95
CA TRP A 610 1.43 10.27 -24.18
C TRP A 610 1.15 9.03 -23.34
N TRP A 611 0.72 9.25 -22.10
CA TRP A 611 0.35 8.19 -21.16
C TRP A 611 -1.00 8.48 -20.51
N ARG A 612 -1.82 7.44 -20.37
CA ARG A 612 -2.86 7.39 -19.35
C ARG A 612 -2.16 7.19 -18.01
N LEU A 613 -2.34 8.10 -17.05
CA LEU A 613 -1.63 8.09 -15.77
C LEU A 613 -1.88 6.81 -14.98
N GLN A 614 -3.07 6.20 -15.12
CA GLN A 614 -3.40 4.90 -14.53
C GLN A 614 -2.43 3.78 -14.96
N ALA A 615 -1.89 3.85 -16.18
CA ALA A 615 -0.91 2.88 -16.70
C ALA A 615 0.43 2.91 -15.93
N LEU A 616 0.74 4.02 -15.25
CA LEU A 616 1.99 4.23 -14.53
C LEU A 616 1.92 3.74 -13.08
N ARG A 617 0.73 3.33 -12.59
CA ARG A 617 0.56 2.90 -11.20
C ARG A 617 1.55 1.83 -10.73
N PRO A 618 1.90 0.78 -11.51
CA PRO A 618 2.91 -0.19 -11.04
C PRO A 618 4.22 0.46 -10.59
N LEU A 619 4.67 1.50 -11.31
CA LEU A 619 5.87 2.28 -10.98
C LEU A 619 5.65 3.25 -9.82
N LEU A 620 4.56 4.02 -9.85
CA LEU A 620 4.28 5.05 -8.85
C LEU A 620 4.01 4.43 -7.47
N ASP A 621 3.28 3.32 -7.42
CA ASP A 621 2.93 2.60 -6.20
C ASP A 621 4.10 1.75 -5.65
N ALA A 622 5.20 1.63 -6.39
CA ALA A 622 6.45 1.06 -5.88
C ALA A 622 7.24 2.04 -5.00
N HIS A 623 6.84 3.32 -4.98
CA HIS A 623 7.36 4.37 -4.10
C HIS A 623 8.88 4.32 -4.01
N MET A 624 9.53 4.54 -5.15
CA MET A 624 10.99 4.53 -5.25
C MET A 624 11.58 5.75 -4.53
N HIS A 625 12.74 5.57 -3.90
CA HIS A 625 13.49 6.67 -3.30
C HIS A 625 14.27 7.40 -4.40
N ARG A 626 14.51 8.69 -4.20
CA ARG A 626 15.35 9.48 -5.13
C ARG A 626 16.75 8.90 -5.20
N SER A 627 17.33 8.55 -4.06
CA SER A 627 18.66 7.93 -3.95
C SER A 627 18.80 6.56 -4.63
N ALA A 628 17.70 5.93 -5.06
CA ALA A 628 17.78 4.72 -5.88
C ALA A 628 18.30 5.02 -7.30
N PHE A 629 18.18 6.26 -7.78
CA PHE A 629 18.73 6.71 -9.04
C PHE A 629 20.22 7.06 -8.88
N GLU A 630 21.03 6.72 -9.87
CA GLU A 630 22.46 7.01 -9.90
C GLU A 630 22.73 8.52 -10.05
N ASP A 631 23.83 9.00 -9.44
CA ASP A 631 24.34 10.35 -9.69
C ASP A 631 24.70 10.52 -11.16
N GLU A 632 24.39 11.68 -11.75
CA GLU A 632 24.71 11.94 -13.16
C GLU A 632 26.20 12.25 -13.36
N GLN A 633 26.91 11.32 -14.01
CA GLN A 633 28.34 11.38 -14.33
C GLN A 633 28.59 11.19 -15.84
N GLY A 634 27.58 11.47 -16.67
CA GLY A 634 27.68 11.32 -18.13
C GLY A 634 27.50 9.88 -18.62
N GLN A 635 26.83 9.03 -17.85
CA GLN A 635 26.53 7.65 -18.23
C GLN A 635 25.70 7.62 -19.53
N ILE A 636 25.98 6.68 -20.42
CA ILE A 636 25.25 6.56 -21.70
C ILE A 636 24.15 5.50 -21.67
N ASP A 637 24.20 4.56 -20.72
CA ASP A 637 23.24 3.48 -20.52
C ASP A 637 23.45 2.83 -19.13
N GLY A 638 22.59 1.91 -18.72
CA GLY A 638 22.80 1.05 -17.53
C GLY A 638 22.40 1.68 -16.19
N THR A 639 21.71 2.82 -16.21
CA THR A 639 21.16 3.47 -15.00
C THR A 639 19.72 3.07 -14.76
N LEU A 640 19.21 3.29 -13.55
CA LEU A 640 17.81 3.03 -13.21
C LEU A 640 16.85 3.82 -14.12
N ALA A 641 17.19 5.04 -14.51
CA ALA A 641 16.39 5.84 -15.44
C ALA A 641 16.22 5.13 -16.80
N HIS A 642 17.30 4.55 -17.34
CA HIS A 642 17.29 3.77 -18.58
C HIS A 642 16.46 2.48 -18.44
N ALA A 643 16.53 1.82 -17.28
CA ALA A 643 15.74 0.63 -17.01
C ALA A 643 14.24 0.95 -16.88
N ILE A 644 13.87 2.06 -16.25
CA ILE A 644 12.47 2.51 -16.14
C ILE A 644 11.89 2.84 -17.51
N GLU A 645 12.63 3.56 -18.38
CA GLU A 645 12.18 3.86 -19.75
C GLU A 645 11.73 2.60 -20.49
N ARG A 646 12.49 1.51 -20.36
CA ARG A 646 12.21 0.21 -20.99
C ARG A 646 11.03 -0.55 -20.37
N VAL A 647 10.70 -0.26 -19.12
CA VAL A 647 9.59 -0.91 -18.39
C VAL A 647 8.24 -0.22 -18.61
N LEU A 648 8.21 1.05 -19.03
CA LEU A 648 6.97 1.82 -19.18
C LEU A 648 5.90 1.12 -20.05
N GLY A 649 6.31 0.47 -21.14
CA GLY A 649 5.40 -0.30 -21.98
C GLY A 649 4.83 -1.53 -21.26
N ALA A 650 5.67 -2.27 -20.54
CA ALA A 650 5.24 -3.42 -19.75
C ALA A 650 4.30 -3.02 -18.59
N CYS A 651 4.49 -1.84 -17.98
CA CYS A 651 3.54 -1.31 -16.99
C CYS A 651 2.16 -1.04 -17.60
N CYS A 652 2.14 -0.49 -18.81
CA CYS A 652 0.90 -0.26 -19.56
C CYS A 652 0.16 -1.58 -19.84
N GLU A 653 0.87 -2.57 -20.36
CA GLU A 653 0.30 -3.90 -20.65
C GLU A 653 -0.17 -4.61 -19.38
N HIS A 654 0.60 -4.51 -18.28
CA HIS A 654 0.22 -5.06 -16.97
C HIS A 654 -1.06 -4.41 -16.42
N ALA A 655 -1.29 -3.14 -16.71
CA ALA A 655 -2.54 -2.45 -16.38
C ALA A 655 -3.71 -2.85 -17.31
N GLY A 656 -3.51 -3.78 -18.25
CA GLY A 656 -4.51 -4.18 -19.24
C GLY A 656 -4.70 -3.16 -20.36
N LEU A 657 -3.78 -2.22 -20.53
CA LEU A 657 -3.87 -1.12 -21.47
C LEU A 657 -2.92 -1.32 -22.66
N ARG A 658 -3.32 -0.80 -23.82
CA ARG A 658 -2.61 -0.96 -25.08
C ARG A 658 -1.54 0.12 -25.29
N VAL A 659 -0.39 -0.32 -25.77
CA VAL A 659 0.69 0.53 -26.30
C VAL A 659 0.56 0.62 -27.82
N THR A 660 0.72 1.82 -28.38
CA THR A 660 0.66 2.04 -29.83
C THR A 660 1.53 3.21 -30.30
N THR A 661 1.63 3.42 -31.61
CA THR A 661 2.30 4.58 -32.20
C THR A 661 1.31 5.69 -32.52
N ALA A 662 1.78 6.94 -32.64
CA ALA A 662 0.94 8.07 -33.03
C ALA A 662 0.30 7.83 -34.41
N ALA A 663 1.07 7.43 -35.43
CA ALA A 663 0.51 7.07 -36.73
C ALA A 663 -0.60 6.00 -36.65
N ALA A 664 -0.37 4.88 -35.94
CA ALA A 664 -1.37 3.82 -35.81
C ALA A 664 -2.62 4.25 -35.03
N CYS A 665 -2.44 5.02 -33.95
CA CYS A 665 -3.53 5.62 -33.18
C CYS A 665 -4.42 6.53 -34.06
N LEU A 666 -3.79 7.25 -34.98
CA LEU A 666 -4.42 8.25 -35.84
C LEU A 666 -4.94 7.69 -37.17
N GLY A 667 -4.72 6.39 -37.46
CA GLY A 667 -5.07 5.76 -38.74
C GLY A 667 -4.21 6.22 -39.92
N GLU A 668 -2.99 6.69 -39.65
CA GLU A 668 -2.05 7.17 -40.65
C GLU A 668 -1.08 6.06 -41.09
N ALA A 669 -0.57 6.16 -42.32
CA ALA A 669 0.44 5.22 -42.81
C ALA A 669 1.72 5.34 -41.97
N ALA A 670 2.15 4.24 -41.35
CA ALA A 670 3.45 4.18 -40.70
C ALA A 670 4.56 4.10 -41.79
N PRO A 671 5.72 4.74 -41.59
CA PRO A 671 6.87 4.50 -42.45
C PRO A 671 7.19 2.99 -42.48
N GLU A 672 7.50 2.44 -43.65
CA GLU A 672 8.04 1.08 -43.73
C GLU A 672 9.27 0.96 -42.81
N ALA A 673 9.37 -0.15 -42.07
CA ALA A 673 10.52 -0.43 -41.21
C ALA A 673 11.78 -0.59 -42.09
N GLY A 674 12.43 0.54 -42.41
CA GLY A 674 13.62 0.58 -43.25
C GLY A 674 14.85 0.08 -42.52
N SER A 675 15.28 -1.13 -42.85
CA SER A 675 16.47 -1.85 -42.34
C SER A 675 16.49 -2.07 -40.81
N ASN A 676 17.04 -3.21 -40.37
CA ASN A 676 17.05 -3.68 -38.98
C ASN A 676 17.84 -2.78 -37.98
N GLU A 677 18.22 -1.55 -38.37
CA GLU A 677 19.00 -0.63 -37.54
C GLU A 677 18.17 0.60 -37.18
N TYR A 678 17.88 0.78 -35.89
CA TYR A 678 17.32 2.02 -35.36
C TYR A 678 18.29 3.18 -35.66
N ALA A 679 17.81 4.21 -36.38
CA ALA A 679 18.64 5.30 -36.90
C ALA A 679 19.47 6.00 -35.81
N TYR A 680 18.98 6.00 -34.57
CA TYR A 680 19.60 6.63 -33.41
C TYR A 680 20.37 5.65 -32.50
N ALA A 681 20.45 4.35 -32.84
CA ALA A 681 21.18 3.32 -32.07
C ALA A 681 22.67 3.23 -32.39
N ARG A 682 23.11 3.66 -33.58
CA ARG A 682 24.53 3.54 -33.95
C ARG A 682 25.37 4.34 -32.96
N ARG A 683 26.43 3.74 -32.40
CA ARG A 683 27.54 4.46 -31.74
C ARG A 683 28.45 5.00 -32.84
N SER A 684 28.87 6.26 -32.71
CA SER A 684 30.08 6.74 -33.41
C SER A 684 31.29 6.22 -32.67
#